data_AF-A0A0B8NXQ4-F1
#
_entry.id   AF-A0A0B8NXQ4-F1
#
_cell.length_a   1.000
_cell.length_b   1.000
_cell.length_c   1.000
_cell.angle_alpha   90.00
_cell.angle_beta   90.00
_cell.angle_gamma   90.00
#
_symmetry.space_group_name_H-M   'P 1'
#
loop_
_entity.id
_entity.type
_entity.pdbx_description
1 polymer ?
#
loop_
_entity_poly.entity_id
_entity_poly.type
_entity_poly.pdbx_seq_one_letter_code
_entity_poly.pdbx_strand_id
1 'polypeptide(L)'
;MKTSARDRIPLIDWVLALLGSFSAAYIYIFYTQLAGRSGAPTTPDIVIAVCGMLLLLEATRRALGPPLMVVAAVFLTYTFAGPHMPDVIAHKGASLNKAMSHLWLTTEGVFGVALGVSTSFVFLFVLFGAMLERAGAGAYFIKVAFSLLGHMRGGPAKAAVVASGLSGLVSGSSIANVVTTGTFTIPLMKRVGFPGTKAGAVEVAASTNGQLTPPIMGAAAFLMVEYVGISYVEVIKAALLPALISYVALIYIVHLEACKAGMQGLPRRHNPTLLQSMLSFTGTILGLCIISAAVYYGIGWTKDVFGAAATPIVAVALLLAYVALVRISSKFRHHAEMDPDLNEIPEPGPTVKSGLHFLLPIVVLVWCLTVERFSPGLSAFWATVFMIFILLTQKPLMAIFAKEDTLVESFKEGVTDLLEALVSGARNMIGIGVATAAAGTVVGVVTLTGIGLVMTDFVEFISGGNIILMLLFTAIISLVLGMGLPTTANYIVVSTLMAPVIVTLGAAHGLIIPLIAVHLFVFYFGILADDTPPVGLAAFAAAAIAKSDPIRTGIQGFTYDIRTAILPFMFVFNTQLLMIGIDSWWHLFLTVISATIAMLLFSAATQGWWFTRNKWWETIALLVLVFSFFRPGFWWDMIYPAKLEVPATQISEVVEQLPIGTPIELRVEGENLEGKFISKTVRLPFEEEASGGEERISSMGLMLSQAENKVTVDMVEFGSPAESAGIDFDWEIKHIIQPADRPMKEWVFVPALLLVVLLGLNQRRRALKGAISG
;
A
#
# COMPACT_ATOMS: atom_id res chain seq x y z
N MET A 1 4.90 -24.03 19.97
CA MET A 1 4.97 -24.80 21.23
C MET A 1 3.99 -25.97 21.17
N LYS A 2 4.47 -27.22 21.10
CA LYS A 2 3.61 -28.43 21.05
C LYS A 2 3.24 -28.97 22.44
N THR A 3 3.90 -28.49 23.50
CA THR A 3 3.81 -28.99 24.88
C THR A 3 3.30 -27.96 25.91
N SER A 4 2.91 -26.75 25.48
CA SER A 4 2.34 -25.76 26.40
C SER A 4 0.92 -26.13 26.81
N ALA A 5 0.59 -25.92 28.10
CA ALA A 5 -0.76 -26.00 28.62
C ALA A 5 -1.70 -25.07 27.80
N ARG A 6 -2.83 -25.61 27.34
CA ARG A 6 -3.82 -24.85 26.53
C ARG A 6 -5.01 -24.35 27.36
N ASP A 7 -5.08 -24.79 28.61
CA ASP A 7 -6.16 -24.57 29.57
C ASP A 7 -5.83 -23.52 30.64
N ARG A 8 -4.56 -23.13 30.79
CA ARG A 8 -4.10 -22.10 31.74
C ARG A 8 -2.88 -21.35 31.25
N ILE A 9 -2.72 -20.11 31.72
CA ILE A 9 -1.51 -19.30 31.47
C ILE A 9 -0.40 -19.76 32.44
N PRO A 10 0.76 -20.23 31.96
CA PRO A 10 1.89 -20.61 32.80
C PRO A 10 2.39 -19.45 33.67
N LEU A 11 2.89 -19.74 34.88
CA LEU A 11 3.45 -18.74 35.79
C LEU A 11 4.61 -17.94 35.15
N ILE A 12 5.44 -18.61 34.35
CA ILE A 12 6.54 -17.98 33.61
C ILE A 12 6.02 -16.87 32.69
N ASP A 13 4.88 -17.09 32.04
CA ASP A 13 4.30 -16.09 31.13
C ASP A 13 3.79 -14.88 31.90
N TRP A 14 3.24 -15.08 33.10
CA TRP A 14 2.89 -13.98 34.01
C TRP A 14 4.10 -13.17 34.45
N VAL A 15 5.20 -13.84 34.83
CA VAL A 15 6.44 -13.16 35.25
C VAL A 15 7.01 -12.34 34.09
N LEU A 16 7.11 -12.92 32.90
CA LEU A 16 7.60 -12.23 31.70
C LEU A 16 6.71 -11.03 31.34
N ALA A 17 5.38 -11.19 31.43
CA ALA A 17 4.43 -10.12 31.17
C ALA A 17 4.57 -8.96 32.16
N LEU A 18 4.72 -9.26 33.46
CA LEU A 18 4.91 -8.25 34.50
C LEU A 18 6.24 -7.50 34.35
N LEU A 19 7.34 -8.22 34.11
CA LEU A 19 8.65 -7.62 33.89
C LEU A 19 8.68 -6.76 32.62
N GLY A 20 8.07 -7.22 31.53
CA GLY A 20 7.99 -6.47 30.27
C GLY A 20 7.15 -5.20 30.44
N SER A 21 5.99 -5.33 31.09
CA SER A 21 5.10 -4.20 31.38
C SER A 21 5.78 -3.18 32.28
N PHE A 22 6.51 -3.62 33.31
CA PHE A 22 7.28 -2.73 34.18
C PHE A 22 8.40 -2.01 33.41
N SER A 23 9.12 -2.73 32.53
CA SER A 23 10.21 -2.15 31.74
C SER A 23 9.73 -1.06 30.79
N ALA A 24 8.53 -1.20 30.21
CA ALA A 24 7.89 -0.17 29.42
C ALA A 24 7.33 0.98 30.29
N ALA A 25 6.66 0.65 31.39
CA ALA A 25 6.09 1.64 32.32
C ALA A 25 7.18 2.49 33.00
N TYR A 26 8.41 1.99 33.11
CA TYR A 26 9.54 2.71 33.70
C TYR A 26 9.73 4.12 33.10
N ILE A 27 9.61 4.25 31.78
CA ILE A 27 9.76 5.54 31.08
C ILE A 27 8.69 6.52 31.54
N TYR A 28 7.44 6.06 31.67
CA TYR A 28 6.33 6.88 32.12
C TYR A 28 6.45 7.25 33.61
N ILE A 29 6.79 6.28 34.47
CA ILE A 29 6.90 6.47 35.92
C ILE A 29 8.04 7.42 36.29
N PHE A 30 9.19 7.31 35.60
CA PHE A 30 10.39 8.09 35.89
C PHE A 30 10.67 9.18 34.84
N TYR A 31 9.65 9.57 34.06
CA TYR A 31 9.75 10.54 32.97
C TYR A 31 10.49 11.83 33.36
N THR A 32 10.14 12.44 34.50
CA THR A 32 10.74 13.72 34.94
C THR A 32 12.24 13.58 35.22
N GLN A 33 12.64 12.45 35.80
CA GLN A 33 14.03 12.18 36.15
C GLN A 33 14.85 11.83 34.92
N LEU A 34 14.28 11.03 34.00
CA LEU A 34 14.90 10.69 32.71
C LEU A 34 15.10 11.94 31.85
N ALA A 35 14.11 12.83 31.79
CA ALA A 35 14.21 14.10 31.07
C ALA A 35 15.34 14.99 31.63
N GLY A 36 15.53 15.00 32.95
CA GLY A 36 16.59 15.77 33.62
C GLY A 36 18.01 15.21 33.48
N ARG A 37 18.18 13.98 32.98
CA ARG A 37 19.48 13.30 32.81
C ARG A 37 19.70 12.77 31.38
N SER A 38 19.18 13.49 30.39
CA SER A 38 19.30 13.11 28.98
C SER A 38 20.78 12.88 28.60
N GLY A 39 21.09 11.71 28.06
CA GLY A 39 22.45 11.29 27.71
C GLY A 39 23.33 10.78 28.86
N ALA A 40 22.84 10.77 30.11
CA ALA A 40 23.55 10.29 31.29
C ALA A 40 22.68 9.30 32.11
N PRO A 41 22.34 8.12 31.55
CA PRO A 41 21.51 7.13 32.23
C PRO A 41 22.24 6.54 33.46
N THR A 42 21.49 6.23 34.51
CA THR A 42 22.02 5.52 35.68
C THR A 42 22.02 4.01 35.43
N THR A 43 22.77 3.25 36.26
CA THR A 43 22.81 1.79 36.16
C THR A 43 21.41 1.13 36.18
N PRO A 44 20.46 1.55 37.03
CA PRO A 44 19.08 1.05 36.97
C PRO A 44 18.39 1.28 35.63
N ASP A 45 18.55 2.47 35.01
CA ASP A 45 17.95 2.78 33.71
C ASP A 45 18.44 1.80 32.64
N ILE A 46 19.75 1.52 32.64
CA ILE A 46 20.39 0.62 31.67
C ILE A 46 19.95 -0.83 31.89
N VAL A 47 19.89 -1.29 33.14
CA VAL A 47 19.44 -2.66 33.45
C VAL A 47 18.01 -2.87 32.97
N ILE A 48 17.13 -1.90 33.20
CA ILE A 48 15.73 -1.97 32.76
C ILE A 48 15.62 -1.90 31.24
N ALA A 49 16.41 -1.05 30.58
CA ALA A 49 16.45 -0.99 29.12
C ALA A 49 16.92 -2.31 28.49
N VAL A 50 17.98 -2.93 29.03
CA VAL A 50 18.47 -4.24 28.56
C VAL A 50 17.41 -5.33 28.78
N CYS A 51 16.82 -5.39 29.97
CA CYS A 51 15.73 -6.33 30.27
C CYS A 51 14.55 -6.13 29.32
N GLY A 52 14.13 -4.89 29.12
CA GLY A 52 13.06 -4.52 28.19
C GLY A 52 13.37 -4.96 26.75
N MET A 53 14.59 -4.71 26.27
CA MET A 53 15.03 -5.11 24.93
C MET A 53 14.99 -6.64 24.74
N LEU A 54 15.50 -7.41 25.71
CA LEU A 54 15.48 -8.87 25.65
C LEU A 54 14.05 -9.43 25.69
N LEU A 55 13.18 -8.85 26.54
CA LEU A 55 11.78 -9.22 26.62
C LEU A 55 11.00 -8.84 25.36
N LEU A 56 11.35 -7.72 24.72
CA LEU A 56 10.80 -7.34 23.42
C LEU A 56 11.16 -8.38 22.35
N LEU A 57 12.42 -8.79 22.24
CA LEU A 57 12.84 -9.84 21.29
C LEU A 57 12.09 -11.15 21.52
N GLU A 58 11.92 -11.56 22.78
CA GLU A 58 11.15 -12.76 23.12
C GLU A 58 9.65 -12.60 22.82
N ALA A 59 9.07 -11.43 23.08
CA ALA A 59 7.70 -11.11 22.71
C ALA A 59 7.49 -11.15 21.19
N THR A 60 8.42 -10.58 20.42
CA THR A 60 8.45 -10.63 18.95
C THR A 60 8.49 -12.06 18.45
N ARG A 61 9.38 -12.89 19.01
CA ARG A 61 9.48 -14.31 18.65
C ARG A 61 8.19 -15.08 18.92
N ARG A 62 7.52 -14.79 20.04
CA ARG A 62 6.26 -15.46 20.42
C ARG A 62 5.06 -15.00 19.59
N ALA A 63 4.96 -13.71 19.30
CA ALA A 63 3.81 -13.11 18.63
C ALA A 63 3.88 -13.27 17.09
N LEU A 64 5.08 -13.17 16.52
CA LEU A 64 5.27 -13.01 15.06
C LEU A 64 6.20 -14.08 14.46
N GLY A 65 6.84 -14.87 15.32
CA GLY A 65 7.81 -15.88 14.90
C GLY A 65 9.25 -15.36 14.84
N PRO A 66 10.19 -16.24 14.46
CA PRO A 66 11.62 -15.91 14.49
C PRO A 66 12.09 -14.84 13.50
N PRO A 67 11.50 -14.61 12.29
CA PRO A 67 12.12 -13.70 11.31
C PRO A 67 12.38 -12.28 11.84
N LEU A 68 11.35 -11.60 12.37
CA LEU A 68 11.51 -10.22 12.88
C LEU A 68 12.45 -10.14 14.09
N MET A 69 12.43 -11.14 14.97
CA MET A 69 13.36 -11.21 16.09
C MET A 69 14.81 -11.34 15.59
N VAL A 70 15.07 -12.17 14.58
CA VAL A 70 16.40 -12.33 13.99
C VAL A 70 16.86 -11.02 13.35
N VAL A 71 16.00 -10.35 12.58
CA VAL A 71 16.33 -9.04 12.00
C VAL A 71 16.69 -8.03 13.09
N ALA A 72 15.85 -7.86 14.11
CA ALA A 72 16.13 -6.95 15.22
C ALA A 72 17.43 -7.32 15.97
N ALA A 73 17.69 -8.61 16.20
CA ALA A 73 18.92 -9.08 16.85
C ALA A 73 20.18 -8.83 15.99
N VAL A 74 20.10 -8.96 14.67
CA VAL A 74 21.21 -8.65 13.75
C VAL A 74 21.53 -7.16 13.81
N PHE A 75 20.54 -6.27 13.73
CA PHE A 75 20.75 -4.83 13.85
C PHE A 75 21.26 -4.42 15.24
N LEU A 76 20.73 -5.04 16.30
CA LEU A 76 21.23 -4.80 17.66
C LEU A 76 22.70 -5.25 17.79
N THR A 77 23.08 -6.38 17.20
CA THR A 77 24.46 -6.85 17.18
C THR A 77 25.36 -5.91 16.36
N TYR A 78 24.88 -5.46 15.20
CA TYR A 78 25.57 -4.49 14.33
C TYR A 78 25.91 -3.19 15.06
N THR A 79 25.07 -2.76 16.02
CA THR A 79 25.31 -1.57 16.85
C THR A 79 26.62 -1.67 17.65
N PHE A 80 26.95 -2.86 18.13
CA PHE A 80 28.16 -3.12 18.94
C PHE A 80 29.34 -3.61 18.09
N ALA A 81 29.07 -4.36 17.02
CA ALA A 81 30.08 -5.01 16.21
C ALA A 81 30.67 -4.13 15.08
N GLY A 82 30.22 -2.87 14.96
CA GLY A 82 30.64 -1.93 13.91
C GLY A 82 32.13 -1.92 13.53
N PRO A 83 33.07 -1.87 14.50
CA PRO A 83 34.50 -1.82 14.20
C PRO A 83 35.08 -3.11 13.59
N HIS A 84 34.38 -4.23 13.70
CA HIS A 84 34.82 -5.54 13.18
C HIS A 84 34.16 -5.89 11.83
N MET A 85 33.33 -5.00 11.31
CA MET A 85 32.64 -5.21 10.04
C MET A 85 33.56 -4.86 8.85
N PRO A 86 33.27 -5.40 7.65
CA PRO A 86 33.98 -5.02 6.43
C PRO A 86 33.92 -3.51 6.19
N ASP A 87 34.97 -2.93 5.59
CA ASP A 87 35.12 -1.48 5.39
C ASP A 87 33.90 -0.79 4.79
N VAL A 88 33.19 -1.48 3.89
CA VAL A 88 31.97 -0.96 3.23
C VAL A 88 30.85 -0.66 4.23
N ILE A 89 30.74 -1.42 5.31
CA ILE A 89 29.67 -1.31 6.31
C ILE A 89 30.19 -1.06 7.73
N ALA A 90 31.45 -0.64 7.87
CA ALA A 90 32.09 -0.43 9.15
C ALA A 90 31.65 0.91 9.79
N HIS A 91 31.56 0.94 11.12
CA HIS A 91 31.31 2.17 11.88
C HIS A 91 31.99 2.11 13.26
N LYS A 92 32.03 3.24 13.97
CA LYS A 92 32.75 3.38 15.25
C LYS A 92 32.24 2.46 16.38
N GLY A 93 31.05 1.88 16.25
CA GLY A 93 30.37 1.16 17.32
C GLY A 93 29.72 2.10 18.35
N ALA A 94 28.74 1.59 19.10
CA ALA A 94 28.13 2.31 20.22
C ALA A 94 28.37 1.58 21.55
N SER A 95 28.62 2.35 22.62
CA SER A 95 28.69 1.80 23.98
C SER A 95 27.30 1.33 24.45
N LEU A 96 27.24 0.42 25.43
CA LEU A 96 25.97 -0.06 25.99
C LEU A 96 25.11 1.10 26.52
N ASN A 97 25.72 2.09 27.17
CA ASN A 97 25.01 3.28 27.65
C ASN A 97 24.38 4.07 26.50
N LYS A 98 25.16 4.37 25.46
CA LYS A 98 24.67 5.10 24.28
C LYS A 98 23.56 4.32 23.58
N ALA A 99 23.75 3.01 23.38
CA ALA A 99 22.78 2.15 22.71
C ALA A 99 21.46 2.04 23.50
N MET A 100 21.51 1.78 24.81
CA MET A 100 20.28 1.64 25.62
C MET A 100 19.56 2.97 25.83
N SER A 101 20.30 4.06 25.97
CA SER A 101 19.71 5.41 25.95
C SER A 101 18.96 5.64 24.65
N HIS A 102 19.59 5.39 23.51
CA HIS A 102 19.00 5.68 22.20
C HIS A 102 17.88 4.73 21.77
N LEU A 103 18.00 3.43 22.08
CA LEU A 103 17.07 2.41 21.60
C LEU A 103 15.84 2.23 22.50
N TRP A 104 15.96 2.45 23.82
CA TRP A 104 14.88 2.18 24.77
C TRP A 104 14.42 3.43 25.52
N LEU A 105 15.34 4.29 25.97
CA LEU A 105 15.00 5.41 26.86
C LEU A 105 14.56 6.69 26.11
N THR A 106 14.86 6.82 24.83
CA THR A 106 14.42 7.93 23.96
C THR A 106 13.37 7.50 22.95
N THR A 107 12.84 8.48 22.21
CA THR A 107 11.86 8.31 21.14
C THR A 107 12.48 7.96 19.77
N GLU A 108 13.77 7.62 19.73
CA GLU A 108 14.46 7.27 18.47
C GLU A 108 14.41 5.77 18.16
N GLY A 109 14.11 4.93 19.16
CA GLY A 109 14.07 3.48 19.04
C GLY A 109 12.67 2.87 19.21
N VAL A 110 12.53 1.97 20.19
CA VAL A 110 11.32 1.17 20.44
C VAL A 110 10.07 2.04 20.61
N PHE A 111 10.18 3.14 21.36
CA PHE A 111 9.07 4.06 21.66
C PHE A 111 9.00 5.24 20.70
N GLY A 112 9.59 5.11 19.51
CA GLY A 112 9.58 6.15 18.49
C GLY A 112 8.34 6.18 17.61
N VAL A 113 8.49 6.83 16.45
CA VAL A 113 7.41 7.08 15.47
C VAL A 113 6.63 5.81 15.17
N ALA A 114 7.30 4.68 14.92
CA ALA A 114 6.68 3.39 14.60
C ALA A 114 5.59 2.95 15.60
N LEU A 115 5.92 2.96 16.91
CA LEU A 115 4.99 2.54 17.95
C LEU A 115 3.94 3.64 18.22
N GLY A 116 4.35 4.91 18.22
CA GLY A 116 3.44 6.05 18.44
C GLY A 116 2.33 6.14 17.38
N VAL A 117 2.68 5.97 16.12
CA VAL A 117 1.75 5.84 14.98
C VAL A 117 0.78 4.68 15.20
N SER A 118 1.31 3.53 15.62
CA SER A 118 0.50 2.32 15.87
C SER A 118 -0.57 2.54 16.93
N THR A 119 -0.22 3.21 18.03
CA THR A 119 -1.14 3.48 19.14
C THR A 119 -2.11 4.63 18.86
N SER A 120 -1.70 5.64 18.10
CA SER A 120 -2.49 6.85 17.90
C SER A 120 -3.62 6.69 16.88
N PHE A 121 -3.41 5.89 15.83
CA PHE A 121 -4.42 5.75 14.77
C PHE A 121 -4.60 4.33 14.25
N VAL A 122 -3.52 3.53 14.07
CA VAL A 122 -3.64 2.17 13.51
C VAL A 122 -4.59 1.30 14.33
N PHE A 123 -4.53 1.40 15.66
CA PHE A 123 -5.43 0.68 16.55
C PHE A 123 -6.92 0.91 16.24
N LEU A 124 -7.33 2.15 15.98
CA LEU A 124 -8.73 2.49 15.69
C LEU A 124 -9.19 1.86 14.37
N PHE A 125 -8.32 1.81 13.36
CA PHE A 125 -8.63 1.15 12.08
C PHE A 125 -8.70 -0.38 12.21
N VAL A 126 -7.79 -0.99 12.98
CA VAL A 126 -7.82 -2.43 13.27
C VAL A 126 -9.11 -2.79 14.03
N LEU A 127 -9.50 -1.96 14.99
CA LEU A 127 -10.73 -2.14 15.74
C LEU A 127 -11.98 -1.98 14.85
N PHE A 128 -12.03 -0.92 14.03
CA PHE A 128 -13.06 -0.73 13.02
C PHE A 128 -13.21 -1.95 12.11
N GLY A 129 -12.10 -2.45 11.57
CA GLY A 129 -12.08 -3.63 10.71
C GLY A 129 -12.58 -4.88 11.41
N ALA A 130 -12.16 -5.12 12.66
CA ALA A 130 -12.63 -6.24 13.47
C ALA A 130 -14.15 -6.16 13.75
N MET A 131 -14.67 -4.96 14.03
CA MET A 131 -16.11 -4.74 14.19
C MET A 131 -16.88 -4.97 12.89
N LEU A 132 -16.36 -4.50 11.75
CA LEU A 132 -17.01 -4.65 10.45
C LEU A 132 -17.06 -6.12 10.00
N GLU A 133 -15.97 -6.85 10.22
CA GLU A 133 -15.90 -8.30 10.00
C GLU A 133 -16.96 -9.02 10.86
N ARG A 134 -17.01 -8.69 12.16
CA ARG A 134 -17.94 -9.31 13.12
C ARG A 134 -19.40 -8.99 12.83
N ALA A 135 -19.68 -7.81 12.27
CA ALA A 135 -21.03 -7.44 11.82
C ALA A 135 -21.54 -8.30 10.65
N GLY A 136 -20.66 -8.98 9.92
CA GLY A 136 -20.99 -9.87 8.82
C GLY A 136 -20.64 -9.32 7.43
N ALA A 137 -19.89 -8.23 7.34
CA ALA A 137 -19.54 -7.60 6.06
C ALA A 137 -18.68 -8.51 5.15
N GLY A 138 -17.74 -9.28 5.72
CA GLY A 138 -16.88 -10.18 4.95
C GLY A 138 -17.68 -11.23 4.18
N ALA A 139 -18.59 -11.93 4.86
CA ALA A 139 -19.49 -12.91 4.24
C ALA A 139 -20.41 -12.27 3.18
N TYR A 140 -20.86 -11.04 3.40
CA TYR A 140 -21.64 -10.28 2.43
C TYR A 140 -20.83 -9.97 1.15
N PHE A 141 -19.60 -9.48 1.27
CA PHE A 141 -18.74 -9.16 0.12
C PHE A 141 -18.45 -10.39 -0.73
N ILE A 142 -18.20 -11.53 -0.09
CA ILE A 142 -18.04 -12.82 -0.76
C ILE A 142 -19.25 -13.13 -1.65
N LYS A 143 -20.46 -13.04 -1.10
CA LYS A 143 -21.70 -13.39 -1.83
C LYS A 143 -21.97 -12.46 -3.00
N VAL A 144 -21.80 -11.16 -2.80
CA VAL A 144 -21.97 -10.17 -3.88
C VAL A 144 -21.01 -10.49 -5.02
N ALA A 145 -19.73 -10.72 -4.73
CA ALA A 145 -18.75 -11.09 -5.75
C ALA A 145 -19.12 -12.39 -6.48
N PHE A 146 -19.58 -13.41 -5.76
CA PHE A 146 -20.02 -14.68 -6.34
C PHE A 146 -21.26 -14.55 -7.23
N SER A 147 -22.28 -13.81 -6.78
CA SER A 147 -23.49 -13.56 -7.59
C SER A 147 -23.17 -12.87 -8.92
N LEU A 148 -22.23 -11.91 -8.89
CA LEU A 148 -21.86 -11.13 -10.06
C LEU A 148 -20.97 -11.91 -11.04
N LEU A 149 -20.00 -12.68 -10.54
CA LEU A 149 -18.92 -13.23 -11.36
C LEU A 149 -18.90 -14.76 -11.51
N GLY A 150 -19.64 -15.50 -10.66
CA GLY A 150 -19.61 -16.97 -10.61
C GLY A 150 -19.96 -17.68 -11.93
N HIS A 151 -20.78 -17.02 -12.76
CA HIS A 151 -21.19 -17.51 -14.08
C HIS A 151 -20.11 -17.43 -15.16
N MET A 152 -19.04 -16.67 -14.95
CA MET A 152 -17.98 -16.49 -15.95
C MET A 152 -17.09 -17.74 -16.02
N ARG A 153 -16.32 -17.90 -17.10
CA ARG A 153 -15.21 -18.88 -17.11
C ARG A 153 -14.19 -18.52 -16.02
N GLY A 154 -13.91 -19.47 -15.13
CA GLY A 154 -13.15 -19.24 -13.90
C GLY A 154 -13.90 -18.38 -12.87
N GLY A 155 -15.22 -18.30 -12.98
CA GLY A 155 -16.09 -17.39 -12.23
C GLY A 155 -15.87 -17.42 -10.73
N PRO A 156 -15.82 -18.60 -10.08
CA PRO A 156 -15.52 -18.70 -8.66
C PRO A 156 -14.19 -18.10 -8.24
N ALA A 157 -13.15 -18.27 -9.05
CA ALA A 157 -11.85 -17.69 -8.77
C ALA A 157 -11.84 -16.17 -8.99
N LYS A 158 -12.57 -15.65 -9.98
CA LYS A 158 -12.75 -14.20 -10.16
C LYS A 158 -13.54 -13.57 -9.02
N ALA A 159 -14.58 -14.27 -8.57
CA ALA A 159 -15.37 -13.89 -7.40
C ALA A 159 -14.51 -13.89 -6.14
N ALA A 160 -13.66 -14.91 -5.95
CA ALA A 160 -12.70 -14.95 -4.86
C ALA A 160 -11.77 -13.73 -4.86
N VAL A 161 -11.20 -13.38 -6.02
CA VAL A 161 -10.34 -12.20 -6.16
C VAL A 161 -11.06 -10.90 -5.76
N VAL A 162 -12.29 -10.70 -6.23
CA VAL A 162 -13.05 -9.48 -5.90
C VAL A 162 -13.50 -9.47 -4.45
N ALA A 163 -13.94 -10.61 -3.91
CA ALA A 163 -14.34 -10.76 -2.52
C ALA A 163 -13.18 -10.49 -1.57
N SER A 164 -12.04 -11.13 -1.84
CA SER A 164 -10.79 -10.96 -1.10
C SER A 164 -10.30 -9.53 -1.21
N GLY A 165 -10.46 -8.86 -2.36
CA GLY A 165 -10.16 -7.43 -2.47
C GLY A 165 -11.06 -6.53 -1.63
N LEU A 166 -12.38 -6.76 -1.64
CA LEU A 166 -13.35 -6.01 -0.82
C LEU A 166 -13.14 -6.23 0.69
N SER A 167 -12.76 -7.44 1.09
CA SER A 167 -12.45 -7.77 2.48
C SER A 167 -11.06 -7.27 2.90
N GLY A 168 -10.07 -7.38 2.01
CA GLY A 168 -8.71 -6.91 2.20
C GLY A 168 -8.61 -5.40 2.35
N LEU A 169 -9.47 -4.67 1.63
CA LEU A 169 -9.71 -3.24 1.80
C LEU A 169 -10.05 -2.83 3.23
N VAL A 170 -10.65 -3.72 4.01
CA VAL A 170 -11.02 -3.50 5.41
C VAL A 170 -9.93 -3.99 6.35
N SER A 171 -9.42 -5.20 6.11
CA SER A 171 -8.49 -5.87 7.02
C SER A 171 -7.07 -5.30 6.98
N GLY A 172 -6.58 -4.87 5.80
CA GLY A 172 -5.20 -4.43 5.61
C GLY A 172 -4.14 -5.51 5.90
N SER A 173 -4.54 -6.78 6.05
CA SER A 173 -3.67 -7.91 6.39
C SER A 173 -3.92 -9.08 5.44
N SER A 174 -2.89 -9.49 4.71
CA SER A 174 -2.96 -10.61 3.76
C SER A 174 -3.26 -11.93 4.47
N ILE A 175 -2.62 -12.20 5.62
CA ILE A 175 -2.82 -13.43 6.40
C ILE A 175 -4.25 -13.49 6.95
N ALA A 176 -4.73 -12.40 7.54
CA ALA A 176 -6.08 -12.36 8.08
C ALA A 176 -7.11 -12.58 6.97
N ASN A 177 -6.91 -11.94 5.81
CA ASN A 177 -7.79 -12.06 4.66
C ASN A 177 -7.83 -13.49 4.09
N VAL A 178 -6.68 -14.17 3.98
CA VAL A 178 -6.63 -15.60 3.59
C VAL A 178 -7.40 -16.47 4.60
N VAL A 179 -7.28 -16.19 5.89
CA VAL A 179 -7.95 -16.97 6.93
C VAL A 179 -9.46 -16.71 6.95
N THR A 180 -9.93 -15.50 6.68
CA THR A 180 -11.35 -15.18 6.67
C THR A 180 -12.00 -15.58 5.34
N THR A 181 -11.53 -15.03 4.22
CA THR A 181 -12.14 -15.26 2.90
C THR A 181 -11.73 -16.60 2.29
N GLY A 182 -10.46 -17.00 2.46
CA GLY A 182 -9.91 -18.25 1.91
C GLY A 182 -10.61 -19.51 2.39
N THR A 183 -11.15 -19.52 3.61
CA THR A 183 -11.93 -20.66 4.14
C THR A 183 -13.15 -20.99 3.29
N PHE A 184 -13.70 -19.99 2.60
CA PHE A 184 -14.86 -20.15 1.73
C PHE A 184 -14.47 -20.20 0.25
N THR A 185 -13.54 -19.36 -0.19
CA THR A 185 -13.18 -19.22 -1.61
C THR A 185 -12.34 -20.39 -2.12
N ILE A 186 -11.38 -20.89 -1.33
CA ILE A 186 -10.46 -21.96 -1.74
C ILE A 186 -11.20 -23.27 -2.02
N PRO A 187 -12.08 -23.78 -1.13
CA PRO A 187 -12.85 -24.99 -1.43
C PRO A 187 -13.71 -24.86 -2.68
N LEU A 188 -14.31 -23.68 -2.89
CA LEU A 188 -15.19 -23.43 -4.03
C LEU A 188 -14.43 -23.36 -5.36
N MET A 189 -13.25 -22.73 -5.39
CA MET A 189 -12.34 -22.78 -6.54
C MET A 189 -11.93 -24.21 -6.89
N LYS A 190 -11.66 -25.03 -5.87
CA LYS A 190 -11.31 -26.45 -6.07
C LYS A 190 -12.47 -27.26 -6.67
N ARG A 191 -13.71 -27.00 -6.25
CA ARG A 191 -14.90 -27.69 -6.78
C ARG A 191 -15.11 -27.46 -8.27
N VAL A 192 -14.75 -26.28 -8.80
CA VAL A 192 -14.84 -25.98 -10.24
C VAL A 192 -13.60 -26.39 -11.04
N GLY A 193 -12.64 -27.07 -10.41
CA GLY A 193 -11.51 -27.71 -11.09
C GLY A 193 -10.14 -27.07 -10.88
N PHE A 194 -9.99 -26.03 -10.07
CA PHE A 194 -8.67 -25.51 -9.74
C PHE A 194 -7.89 -26.51 -8.85
N PRO A 195 -6.62 -26.82 -9.17
CA PRO A 195 -5.74 -27.53 -8.24
C PRO A 195 -5.62 -26.75 -6.92
N GLY A 196 -5.48 -27.47 -5.79
CA GLY A 196 -5.35 -26.84 -4.47
C GLY A 196 -4.24 -25.79 -4.40
N THR A 197 -3.10 -26.06 -5.05
CA THR A 197 -1.98 -25.10 -5.14
C THR A 197 -2.36 -23.81 -5.87
N LYS A 198 -3.12 -23.88 -6.96
CA LYS A 198 -3.55 -22.70 -7.72
C LYS A 198 -4.69 -21.96 -7.00
N ALA A 199 -5.63 -22.68 -6.41
CA ALA A 199 -6.70 -22.09 -5.61
C ALA A 199 -6.12 -21.31 -4.42
N GLY A 200 -5.16 -21.91 -3.70
CA GLY A 200 -4.42 -21.22 -2.64
C GLY A 200 -3.65 -20.01 -3.17
N ALA A 201 -2.91 -20.16 -4.26
CA ALA A 201 -2.12 -19.08 -4.85
C ALA A 201 -2.97 -17.88 -5.33
N VAL A 202 -4.15 -18.12 -5.91
CA VAL A 202 -5.08 -17.05 -6.29
C VAL A 202 -5.56 -16.27 -5.07
N GLU A 203 -5.88 -16.99 -3.98
CA GLU A 203 -6.34 -16.36 -2.74
C GLU A 203 -5.24 -15.53 -2.08
N VAL A 204 -4.00 -16.05 -2.06
CA VAL A 204 -2.83 -15.34 -1.55
C VAL A 204 -2.58 -14.07 -2.35
N ALA A 205 -2.51 -14.17 -3.68
CA ALA A 205 -2.29 -13.03 -4.57
C ALA A 205 -3.39 -11.96 -4.41
N ALA A 206 -4.64 -12.38 -4.26
CA ALA A 206 -5.76 -11.46 -4.01
C ALA A 206 -5.65 -10.80 -2.64
N SER A 207 -5.23 -11.56 -1.63
CA SER A 207 -5.06 -11.09 -0.26
C SER A 207 -3.91 -10.10 -0.11
N THR A 208 -2.77 -10.33 -0.76
CA THR A 208 -1.63 -9.40 -0.82
C THR A 208 -2.05 -8.09 -1.49
N ASN A 209 -2.78 -8.16 -2.60
CA ASN A 209 -3.35 -6.98 -3.26
C ASN A 209 -4.28 -6.17 -2.34
N GLY A 210 -5.00 -6.82 -1.41
CA GLY A 210 -5.82 -6.17 -0.39
C GLY A 210 -5.09 -5.09 0.39
N GLN A 211 -3.80 -5.31 0.68
CA GLN A 211 -2.96 -4.41 1.47
C GLN A 211 -2.58 -3.14 0.72
N LEU A 212 -2.58 -3.17 -0.62
CA LEU A 212 -2.33 -2.02 -1.48
C LEU A 212 -3.53 -1.09 -1.62
N THR A 213 -4.73 -1.58 -1.27
CA THR A 213 -5.96 -0.98 -1.79
C THR A 213 -6.48 0.11 -0.84
N PRO A 214 -6.71 1.35 -1.33
CA PRO A 214 -7.37 2.40 -0.55
C PRO A 214 -8.85 2.07 -0.27
N PRO A 215 -9.41 2.40 0.91
CA PRO A 215 -9.03 3.56 1.72
C PRO A 215 -8.33 3.24 3.03
N ILE A 216 -8.01 1.98 3.35
CA ILE A 216 -7.34 1.62 4.60
C ILE A 216 -5.86 1.31 4.36
N MET A 217 -5.51 0.58 3.29
CA MET A 217 -4.11 0.26 2.91
C MET A 217 -3.22 -0.25 4.06
N GLY A 218 -3.84 -0.83 5.10
CA GLY A 218 -3.19 -1.18 6.35
C GLY A 218 -2.56 0.00 7.10
N ALA A 219 -1.76 -0.32 8.11
CA ALA A 219 -1.08 0.68 8.95
C ALA A 219 0.00 1.51 8.21
N ALA A 220 0.51 0.98 7.09
CA ALA A 220 1.65 1.54 6.37
C ALA A 220 1.32 2.85 5.66
N ALA A 221 0.10 3.03 5.14
CA ALA A 221 -0.31 4.27 4.50
C ALA A 221 -0.28 5.47 5.47
N PHE A 222 -0.54 5.24 6.75
CA PHE A 222 -0.43 6.30 7.75
C PHE A 222 1.02 6.62 8.11
N LEU A 223 1.90 5.63 8.12
CA LEU A 223 3.34 5.87 8.25
C LEU A 223 3.89 6.61 7.01
N MET A 224 3.34 6.39 5.82
CA MET A 224 3.66 7.20 4.64
C MET A 224 3.26 8.66 4.82
N VAL A 225 2.06 8.94 5.35
CA VAL A 225 1.65 10.31 5.68
C VAL A 225 2.66 10.98 6.60
N GLU A 226 3.09 10.28 7.64
CA GLU A 226 4.07 10.81 8.60
C GLU A 226 5.46 11.02 7.99
N TYR A 227 5.99 10.04 7.25
CA TYR A 227 7.35 10.14 6.67
C TYR A 227 7.44 11.07 5.46
N VAL A 228 6.40 11.12 4.63
CA VAL A 228 6.38 11.94 3.41
C VAL A 228 5.86 13.35 3.71
N GLY A 229 5.10 13.54 4.79
CA GLY A 229 4.52 14.84 5.15
C GLY A 229 3.37 15.29 4.26
N ILE A 230 2.69 14.36 3.58
CA ILE A 230 1.54 14.64 2.69
C ILE A 230 0.23 14.18 3.31
N SER A 231 -0.89 14.71 2.82
CA SER A 231 -2.20 14.31 3.33
C SER A 231 -2.54 12.86 2.99
N TYR A 232 -3.36 12.22 3.84
CA TYR A 232 -3.85 10.85 3.58
C TYR A 232 -4.59 10.72 2.24
N VAL A 233 -5.29 11.78 1.83
CA VAL A 233 -6.01 11.83 0.55
C VAL A 233 -5.04 11.74 -0.63
N GLU A 234 -3.85 12.34 -0.53
CA GLU A 234 -2.83 12.25 -1.57
C GLU A 234 -2.24 10.83 -1.66
N VAL A 235 -2.01 10.18 -0.52
CA VAL A 235 -1.61 8.76 -0.48
C VAL A 235 -2.67 7.88 -1.15
N ILE A 236 -3.95 8.08 -0.82
CA ILE A 236 -5.07 7.35 -1.45
C ILE A 236 -5.07 7.58 -2.97
N LYS A 237 -4.98 8.84 -3.42
CA LYS A 237 -4.99 9.18 -4.85
C LYS A 237 -3.83 8.50 -5.59
N ALA A 238 -2.63 8.55 -5.03
CA ALA A 238 -1.45 7.94 -5.61
C ALA A 238 -1.55 6.41 -5.73
N ALA A 239 -2.18 5.75 -4.75
CA ALA A 239 -2.27 4.29 -4.72
C ALA A 239 -3.49 3.71 -5.46
N LEU A 240 -4.55 4.49 -5.70
CA LEU A 240 -5.83 4.01 -6.24
C LEU A 240 -5.69 3.37 -7.62
N LEU A 241 -5.08 4.08 -8.58
CA LEU A 241 -4.96 3.61 -9.95
C LEU A 241 -4.06 2.35 -10.05
N PRO A 242 -2.85 2.32 -9.45
CA PRO A 242 -2.02 1.12 -9.43
C PRO A 242 -2.71 -0.10 -8.79
N ALA A 243 -3.44 0.10 -7.67
CA ALA A 243 -4.16 -0.98 -7.01
C ALA A 243 -5.26 -1.56 -7.91
N LEU A 244 -6.07 -0.70 -8.54
CA LEU A 244 -7.15 -1.14 -9.44
C LEU A 244 -6.60 -1.92 -10.64
N ILE A 245 -5.53 -1.42 -11.25
CA ILE A 245 -4.83 -2.09 -12.35
C ILE A 245 -4.32 -3.47 -11.90
N SER A 246 -3.76 -3.58 -10.69
CA SER A 246 -3.31 -4.87 -10.17
C SER A 246 -4.46 -5.88 -10.02
N TYR A 247 -5.64 -5.48 -9.53
CA TYR A 247 -6.80 -6.41 -9.48
C TYR A 247 -7.31 -6.80 -10.85
N VAL A 248 -7.41 -5.86 -11.79
CA VAL A 248 -7.84 -6.15 -13.16
C VAL A 248 -6.93 -7.21 -13.78
N ALA A 249 -5.62 -7.06 -13.58
CA ALA A 249 -4.64 -8.02 -14.04
C ALA A 249 -4.73 -9.38 -13.30
N LEU A 250 -5.12 -9.42 -12.02
CA LEU A 250 -5.39 -10.68 -11.31
C LEU A 250 -6.60 -11.43 -11.84
N ILE A 251 -7.71 -10.72 -12.00
CA ILE A 251 -8.93 -11.26 -12.59
C ILE A 251 -8.62 -11.81 -13.99
N TYR A 252 -7.74 -11.13 -14.73
CA TYR A 252 -7.29 -11.58 -16.03
C TYR A 252 -6.40 -12.82 -15.96
N ILE A 253 -5.40 -12.89 -15.07
CA ILE A 253 -4.59 -14.11 -14.88
C ILE A 253 -5.47 -15.32 -14.55
N VAL A 254 -6.43 -15.15 -13.64
CA VAL A 254 -7.43 -16.19 -13.32
C VAL A 254 -8.24 -16.59 -14.55
N HIS A 255 -8.61 -15.62 -15.39
CA HIS A 255 -9.29 -15.90 -16.65
C HIS A 255 -8.42 -16.72 -17.61
N LEU A 256 -7.15 -16.35 -17.78
CA LEU A 256 -6.21 -17.06 -18.64
C LEU A 256 -5.99 -18.50 -18.12
N GLU A 257 -5.87 -18.68 -16.81
CA GLU A 257 -5.76 -20.01 -16.19
C GLU A 257 -6.99 -20.88 -16.42
N ALA A 258 -8.18 -20.32 -16.23
CA ALA A 258 -9.43 -21.03 -16.52
C ALA A 258 -9.53 -21.42 -18.01
N CYS A 259 -9.11 -20.54 -18.91
CA CYS A 259 -9.10 -20.83 -20.35
C CYS A 259 -8.06 -21.90 -20.73
N LYS A 260 -6.85 -21.87 -20.15
CA LYS A 260 -5.83 -22.92 -20.32
C LYS A 260 -6.33 -24.29 -19.87
N ALA A 261 -7.11 -24.31 -18.80
CA ALA A 261 -7.67 -25.53 -18.22
C ALA A 261 -9.03 -25.95 -18.85
N GLY A 262 -9.55 -25.20 -19.83
CA GLY A 262 -10.83 -25.52 -20.48
C GLY A 262 -12.05 -25.42 -19.56
N MET A 263 -11.96 -24.66 -18.46
CA MET A 263 -13.03 -24.58 -17.45
C MET A 263 -14.26 -23.83 -17.99
N GLN A 264 -15.44 -24.30 -17.59
CA GLN A 264 -16.72 -23.63 -17.83
C GLN A 264 -17.21 -22.88 -16.59
N GLY A 265 -18.08 -21.90 -16.78
CA GLY A 265 -18.72 -21.16 -15.69
C GLY A 265 -19.90 -21.93 -15.10
N LEU A 266 -20.32 -21.55 -13.89
CA LEU A 266 -21.51 -22.12 -13.26
C LEU A 266 -22.78 -21.69 -14.04
N PRO A 267 -23.79 -22.57 -14.18
CA PRO A 267 -25.03 -22.22 -14.86
C PRO A 267 -25.76 -21.10 -14.12
N ARG A 268 -26.31 -20.13 -14.87
CA ARG A 268 -27.19 -19.08 -14.32
C ARG A 268 -28.63 -19.61 -14.26
N ARG A 269 -29.37 -19.27 -13.20
CA ARG A 269 -30.84 -19.46 -13.15
C ARG A 269 -31.58 -18.69 -14.26
N HIS A 270 -31.04 -17.54 -14.66
CA HIS A 270 -31.59 -16.71 -15.72
C HIS A 270 -30.47 -16.14 -16.59
N ASN A 271 -30.61 -16.24 -17.91
CA ASN A 271 -29.68 -15.66 -18.87
C ASN A 271 -30.25 -14.32 -19.37
N PRO A 272 -29.85 -13.16 -18.81
CA PRO A 272 -30.28 -11.88 -19.32
C PRO A 272 -29.77 -11.69 -20.75
N THR A 273 -30.58 -11.03 -21.58
CA THR A 273 -30.13 -10.62 -22.93
C THR A 273 -28.94 -9.65 -22.84
N LEU A 274 -28.13 -9.55 -23.90
CA LEU A 274 -26.97 -8.64 -23.93
C LEU A 274 -27.38 -7.20 -23.62
N LEU A 275 -28.53 -6.74 -24.15
CA LEU A 275 -29.11 -5.44 -23.86
C LEU A 275 -29.49 -5.28 -22.38
N GLN A 276 -30.15 -6.28 -21.78
CA GLN A 276 -30.49 -6.27 -20.35
C GLN A 276 -29.25 -6.30 -19.46
N SER A 277 -28.22 -7.06 -19.83
CA SER A 277 -26.96 -7.13 -19.10
C SER A 277 -26.19 -5.82 -19.20
N MET A 278 -26.17 -5.16 -20.36
CA MET A 278 -25.57 -3.84 -20.53
C MET A 278 -26.37 -2.78 -19.78
N LEU A 279 -27.69 -2.75 -19.91
CA LEU A 279 -28.55 -1.83 -19.16
C LEU A 279 -28.47 -2.05 -17.66
N SER A 280 -28.38 -3.29 -17.18
CA SER A 280 -28.23 -3.56 -15.74
C SER A 280 -26.86 -3.14 -15.24
N PHE A 281 -25.78 -3.45 -15.97
CA PHE A 281 -24.41 -3.09 -15.62
C PHE A 281 -24.17 -1.58 -15.67
N THR A 282 -24.55 -0.94 -16.78
CA THR A 282 -24.54 0.52 -16.92
C THR A 282 -25.44 1.14 -15.88
N GLY A 283 -26.64 0.61 -15.63
CA GLY A 283 -27.55 1.10 -14.60
C GLY A 283 -27.01 0.96 -13.17
N THR A 284 -26.27 -0.11 -12.86
CA THR A 284 -25.63 -0.27 -11.53
C THR A 284 -24.43 0.65 -11.38
N ILE A 285 -23.58 0.77 -12.40
CA ILE A 285 -22.44 1.71 -12.38
C ILE A 285 -22.95 3.14 -12.32
N LEU A 286 -23.89 3.52 -13.18
CA LEU A 286 -24.49 4.85 -13.18
C LEU A 286 -25.20 5.10 -11.85
N GLY A 287 -25.91 4.10 -11.30
CA GLY A 287 -26.53 4.19 -9.98
C GLY A 287 -25.52 4.38 -8.86
N LEU A 288 -24.40 3.65 -8.87
CA LEU A 288 -23.32 3.82 -7.90
C LEU A 288 -22.65 5.19 -8.08
N CYS A 289 -22.35 5.61 -9.30
CA CYS A 289 -21.77 6.91 -9.61
C CYS A 289 -22.71 8.05 -9.22
N ILE A 290 -24.02 7.92 -9.46
CA ILE A 290 -25.03 8.90 -9.05
C ILE A 290 -25.16 8.92 -7.54
N ILE A 291 -25.15 7.77 -6.85
CA ILE A 291 -25.18 7.73 -5.38
C ILE A 291 -23.90 8.36 -4.82
N SER A 292 -22.73 7.99 -5.34
CA SER A 292 -21.45 8.58 -4.94
C SER A 292 -21.38 10.08 -5.24
N ALA A 293 -21.89 10.53 -6.38
CA ALA A 293 -21.97 11.94 -6.74
C ALA A 293 -23.01 12.68 -5.88
N ALA A 294 -24.17 12.08 -5.61
CA ALA A 294 -25.20 12.66 -4.74
C ALA A 294 -24.70 12.75 -3.29
N VAL A 295 -23.93 11.77 -2.81
CA VAL A 295 -23.26 11.83 -1.52
C VAL A 295 -22.16 12.90 -1.54
N TYR A 296 -21.33 12.94 -2.58
CA TYR A 296 -20.23 13.91 -2.67
C TYR A 296 -20.73 15.35 -2.81
N TYR A 297 -21.55 15.64 -3.82
CA TYR A 297 -22.07 16.98 -4.09
C TYR A 297 -23.23 17.35 -3.17
N GLY A 298 -24.17 16.43 -2.94
CA GLY A 298 -25.36 16.67 -2.12
C GLY A 298 -25.08 16.70 -0.62
N ILE A 299 -23.91 16.29 -0.17
CA ILE A 299 -23.45 16.55 1.20
C ILE A 299 -22.37 17.65 1.21
N GLY A 300 -21.53 17.79 0.18
CA GLY A 300 -20.50 18.84 0.11
C GLY A 300 -21.06 20.26 0.24
N TRP A 301 -22.15 20.56 -0.46
CA TRP A 301 -22.84 21.87 -0.36
C TRP A 301 -23.54 22.12 0.98
N THR A 302 -23.75 21.08 1.81
CA THR A 302 -24.52 21.24 3.06
C THR A 302 -23.74 22.10 4.04
N LYS A 303 -22.41 22.07 3.97
CA LYS A 303 -21.54 22.91 4.79
C LYS A 303 -21.58 24.38 4.34
N ASP A 304 -21.60 24.61 3.04
CA ASP A 304 -21.72 25.95 2.46
C ASP A 304 -23.09 26.60 2.77
N VAL A 305 -24.15 25.80 2.79
CA VAL A 305 -25.54 26.28 3.00
C VAL A 305 -25.93 26.34 4.47
N PHE A 306 -25.56 25.34 5.28
CA PHE A 306 -26.04 25.18 6.66
C PHE A 306 -24.97 25.42 7.74
N GLY A 307 -23.72 25.69 7.35
CA GLY A 307 -22.62 26.00 8.28
C GLY A 307 -22.48 24.96 9.39
N ALA A 308 -22.51 25.40 10.65
CA ALA A 308 -22.40 24.52 11.82
C ALA A 308 -23.57 23.51 11.98
N ALA A 309 -24.72 23.75 11.34
CA ALA A 309 -25.85 22.82 11.37
C ALA A 309 -25.72 21.68 10.35
N ALA A 310 -24.72 21.71 9.45
CA ALA A 310 -24.51 20.65 8.47
C ALA A 310 -24.24 19.28 9.12
N THR A 311 -23.32 19.23 10.09
CA THR A 311 -22.93 17.98 10.76
C THR A 311 -24.11 17.24 11.41
N PRO A 312 -24.98 17.87 12.22
CA PRO A 312 -26.14 17.18 12.77
C PRO A 312 -27.18 16.79 11.71
N ILE A 313 -27.39 17.59 10.65
CA ILE A 313 -28.30 17.25 9.55
C ILE A 313 -27.82 15.98 8.84
N VAL A 314 -26.52 15.91 8.53
CA VAL A 314 -25.90 14.75 7.88
C VAL A 314 -25.96 13.52 8.79
N ALA A 315 -25.73 13.67 10.10
CA ALA A 315 -25.88 12.58 11.05
C ALA A 315 -27.31 12.03 11.08
N VAL A 316 -28.34 12.89 11.08
CA VAL A 316 -29.74 12.47 11.01
C VAL A 316 -30.05 11.79 9.67
N ALA A 317 -29.58 12.35 8.56
CA ALA A 317 -29.76 11.74 7.24
C ALA A 317 -29.10 10.35 7.15
N LEU A 318 -27.91 10.19 7.71
CA LEU A 318 -27.20 8.92 7.81
C LEU A 318 -27.97 7.90 8.65
N LEU A 319 -28.52 8.30 9.80
CA LEU A 319 -29.35 7.44 10.64
C LEU A 319 -30.64 6.99 9.93
N LEU A 320 -31.31 7.91 9.22
CA LEU A 320 -32.48 7.59 8.40
C LEU A 320 -32.12 6.62 7.27
N ALA A 321 -30.99 6.86 6.59
CA ALA A 321 -30.48 5.96 5.55
C ALA A 321 -30.17 4.57 6.12
N TYR A 322 -29.53 4.49 7.29
CA TYR A 322 -29.27 3.24 7.99
C TYR A 322 -30.56 2.47 8.27
N VAL A 323 -31.55 3.09 8.91
CA VAL A 323 -32.83 2.44 9.22
C VAL A 323 -33.55 1.97 7.95
N ALA A 324 -33.54 2.78 6.89
CA ALA A 324 -34.11 2.42 5.59
C ALA A 324 -33.40 1.21 4.95
N LEU A 325 -32.07 1.19 4.98
CA LEU A 325 -31.27 0.08 4.43
C LEU A 325 -31.41 -1.21 5.25
N VAL A 326 -31.50 -1.12 6.57
CA VAL A 326 -31.80 -2.28 7.43
C VAL A 326 -33.19 -2.82 7.14
N ARG A 327 -34.19 -1.94 6.96
CA ARG A 327 -35.54 -2.35 6.54
C ARG A 327 -35.54 -3.07 5.19
N ILE A 328 -34.76 -2.59 4.21
CA ILE A 328 -34.60 -3.27 2.92
C ILE A 328 -33.92 -4.63 3.12
N SER A 329 -32.83 -4.66 3.90
CA SER A 329 -32.02 -5.87 4.14
C SER A 329 -32.84 -6.96 4.84
N SER A 330 -33.72 -6.59 5.78
CA SER A 330 -34.60 -7.53 6.50
C SER A 330 -35.50 -8.35 5.56
N LYS A 331 -35.93 -7.77 4.44
CA LYS A 331 -36.77 -8.46 3.44
C LYS A 331 -36.03 -9.56 2.68
N PHE A 332 -34.70 -9.52 2.65
CA PHE A 332 -33.84 -10.43 1.89
C PHE A 332 -32.93 -11.28 2.80
N ARG A 333 -33.28 -11.44 4.08
CA ARG A 333 -32.47 -12.14 5.10
C ARG A 333 -32.09 -13.58 4.71
N HIS A 334 -32.99 -14.34 4.09
CA HIS A 334 -32.70 -15.72 3.67
C HIS A 334 -31.66 -15.84 2.54
N HIS A 335 -31.42 -14.77 1.78
CA HIS A 335 -30.32 -14.73 0.80
C HIS A 335 -28.97 -14.36 1.44
N ALA A 336 -28.96 -14.05 2.74
CA ALA A 336 -27.79 -13.68 3.51
C ALA A 336 -27.09 -14.88 4.18
N GLU A 337 -27.59 -16.12 4.06
CA GLU A 337 -26.90 -17.36 4.47
C GLU A 337 -26.23 -18.03 3.25
N MET A 338 -25.05 -18.65 3.42
CA MET A 338 -24.31 -19.23 2.30
C MET A 338 -24.47 -20.74 2.37
N ASP A 339 -25.12 -21.32 1.37
CA ASP A 339 -25.22 -22.77 1.28
C ASP A 339 -23.81 -23.35 1.05
N PRO A 340 -23.30 -24.22 1.95
CA PRO A 340 -22.03 -24.90 1.76
C PRO A 340 -22.00 -25.71 0.45
N ASP A 341 -23.13 -26.09 -0.12
CA ASP A 341 -23.28 -26.89 -1.35
C ASP A 341 -23.92 -26.09 -2.49
N LEU A 342 -23.41 -24.88 -2.74
CA LEU A 342 -23.72 -24.04 -3.91
C LEU A 342 -23.53 -24.79 -5.25
N ASN A 343 -24.60 -25.41 -5.75
CA ASN A 343 -24.70 -25.98 -7.10
C ASN A 343 -25.16 -24.94 -8.14
N GLU A 344 -25.75 -23.83 -7.69
CA GLU A 344 -26.25 -22.73 -8.51
C GLU A 344 -25.79 -21.39 -7.95
N ILE A 345 -25.59 -20.38 -8.80
CA ILE A 345 -25.21 -19.04 -8.33
C ILE A 345 -26.40 -18.30 -7.69
N PRO A 346 -26.17 -17.52 -6.62
CA PRO A 346 -27.20 -16.66 -6.05
C PRO A 346 -27.52 -15.49 -6.99
N GLU A 347 -28.76 -14.97 -6.90
CA GLU A 347 -29.21 -13.87 -7.75
C GLU A 347 -28.60 -12.53 -7.32
N PRO A 348 -27.98 -11.75 -8.24
CA PRO A 348 -27.28 -10.51 -7.86
C PRO A 348 -28.13 -9.47 -7.15
N GLY A 349 -29.37 -9.24 -7.62
CA GLY A 349 -30.23 -8.18 -7.11
C GLY A 349 -30.58 -8.35 -5.62
N PRO A 350 -31.18 -9.49 -5.22
CA PRO A 350 -31.48 -9.80 -3.82
C PRO A 350 -30.22 -9.83 -2.94
N THR A 351 -29.12 -10.42 -3.43
CA THR A 351 -27.86 -10.54 -2.68
C THR A 351 -27.21 -9.19 -2.38
N VAL A 352 -27.20 -8.25 -3.31
CA VAL A 352 -26.70 -6.89 -3.03
C VAL A 352 -27.59 -6.20 -1.99
N LYS A 353 -28.92 -6.33 -2.11
CA LYS A 353 -29.88 -5.68 -1.21
C LYS A 353 -29.88 -6.23 0.22
N SER A 354 -29.31 -7.41 0.47
CA SER A 354 -29.29 -8.02 1.80
C SER A 354 -28.27 -7.42 2.76
N GLY A 355 -27.30 -6.62 2.29
CA GLY A 355 -26.20 -6.13 3.12
C GLY A 355 -25.71 -4.71 2.82
N LEU A 356 -26.50 -3.88 2.11
CA LEU A 356 -26.11 -2.49 1.78
C LEU A 356 -25.74 -1.63 3.00
N HIS A 357 -26.28 -1.94 4.17
CA HIS A 357 -25.99 -1.23 5.41
C HIS A 357 -24.53 -1.39 5.87
N PHE A 358 -23.81 -2.46 5.47
CA PHE A 358 -22.39 -2.64 5.76
C PHE A 358 -21.47 -1.65 5.02
N LEU A 359 -21.98 -0.97 3.98
CA LEU A 359 -21.21 0.03 3.24
C LEU A 359 -21.23 1.40 3.93
N LEU A 360 -22.25 1.70 4.75
CA LEU A 360 -22.39 3.01 5.39
C LEU A 360 -21.19 3.39 6.29
N PRO A 361 -20.63 2.51 7.12
CA PRO A 361 -19.47 2.84 7.94
C PRO A 361 -18.21 3.16 7.13
N ILE A 362 -18.04 2.49 5.97
CA ILE A 362 -16.96 2.80 5.03
C ILE A 362 -17.21 4.17 4.40
N VAL A 363 -18.46 4.50 4.05
CA VAL A 363 -18.83 5.84 3.55
C VAL A 363 -18.54 6.91 4.59
N VAL A 364 -18.87 6.68 5.87
CA VAL A 364 -18.52 7.61 6.98
C VAL A 364 -17.02 7.80 7.07
N LEU A 365 -16.25 6.70 7.03
CA LEU A 365 -14.79 6.75 7.09
C LEU A 365 -14.21 7.59 5.93
N VAL A 366 -14.59 7.26 4.69
CA VAL A 366 -14.12 7.97 3.49
C VAL A 366 -14.57 9.42 3.52
N TRP A 367 -15.80 9.71 3.93
CA TRP A 367 -16.33 11.06 4.07
C TRP A 367 -15.49 11.91 5.02
N CYS A 368 -15.23 11.40 6.23
CA CYS A 368 -14.42 12.11 7.22
C CYS A 368 -13.01 12.42 6.69
N LEU A 369 -12.42 11.51 5.90
CA LEU A 369 -11.10 11.69 5.32
C LEU A 369 -11.09 12.65 4.12
N THR A 370 -12.03 12.51 3.19
CA THR A 370 -11.96 13.21 1.89
C THR A 370 -12.68 14.55 1.90
N VAL A 371 -13.81 14.65 2.61
CA VAL A 371 -14.65 15.85 2.59
C VAL A 371 -14.41 16.71 3.82
N GLU A 372 -14.50 16.12 5.01
CA GLU A 372 -14.21 16.87 6.25
C GLU A 372 -12.70 17.11 6.45
N ARG A 373 -11.85 16.34 5.76
CA ARG A 373 -10.39 16.38 5.90
C ARG A 373 -9.94 16.25 7.36
N PHE A 374 -10.68 15.45 8.14
CA PHE A 374 -10.29 15.12 9.50
C PHE A 374 -8.99 14.31 9.51
N SER A 375 -8.29 14.36 10.64
CA SER A 375 -7.13 13.49 10.83
C SER A 375 -7.57 12.02 10.70
N PRO A 376 -6.66 11.13 10.25
CA PRO A 376 -6.98 9.70 10.09
C PRO A 376 -7.55 9.06 11.36
N GLY A 377 -6.96 9.37 12.52
CA GLY A 377 -7.43 8.87 13.82
C GLY A 377 -8.86 9.31 14.14
N LEU A 378 -9.20 10.59 13.91
CA LEU A 378 -10.55 11.10 14.17
C LEU A 378 -11.58 10.49 13.21
N SER A 379 -11.19 10.27 11.95
CA SER A 379 -12.06 9.61 10.95
C SER A 379 -12.38 8.17 11.34
N ALA A 380 -11.38 7.39 11.76
CA ALA A 380 -11.58 6.04 12.25
C ALA A 380 -12.39 5.99 13.55
N PHE A 381 -12.20 6.96 14.44
CA PHE A 381 -13.01 7.08 15.65
C PHE A 381 -14.50 7.18 15.33
N TRP A 382 -14.91 8.11 14.45
CA TRP A 382 -16.31 8.26 14.07
C TRP A 382 -16.88 7.04 13.34
N ALA A 383 -16.10 6.42 12.46
CA ALA A 383 -16.50 5.18 11.80
C ALA A 383 -16.69 4.03 12.81
N THR A 384 -15.82 3.94 13.82
CA THR A 384 -15.91 2.93 14.90
C THR A 384 -17.12 3.18 15.79
N VAL A 385 -17.40 4.43 16.18
CA VAL A 385 -18.61 4.79 16.94
C VAL A 385 -19.86 4.39 16.18
N PHE A 386 -19.90 4.65 14.87
CA PHE A 386 -21.01 4.23 14.03
C PHE A 386 -21.11 2.70 13.91
N MET A 387 -19.99 1.97 13.87
CA MET A 387 -19.98 0.50 13.93
C MET A 387 -20.54 -0.05 15.24
N ILE A 388 -20.20 0.55 16.38
CA ILE A 388 -20.78 0.19 17.68
C ILE A 388 -22.31 0.33 17.62
N PHE A 389 -22.78 1.43 17.05
CA PHE A 389 -24.21 1.66 16.86
C PHE A 389 -24.85 0.59 15.95
N ILE A 390 -24.22 0.22 14.83
CA ILE A 390 -24.71 -0.83 13.94
C ILE A 390 -24.76 -2.19 14.65
N LEU A 391 -23.69 -2.63 15.31
CA LEU A 391 -23.64 -3.91 16.00
C LEU A 391 -24.75 -4.06 17.05
N LEU A 392 -25.03 -3.00 17.80
CA LEU A 392 -26.07 -2.99 18.82
C LEU A 392 -27.50 -2.94 18.25
N THR A 393 -27.71 -2.36 17.07
CA THR A 393 -29.06 -2.06 16.56
C THR A 393 -29.48 -2.88 15.35
N GLN A 394 -28.54 -3.42 14.56
CA GLN A 394 -28.82 -4.12 13.30
C GLN A 394 -29.73 -5.32 13.51
N LYS A 395 -29.34 -6.26 14.37
CA LYS A 395 -30.11 -7.48 14.64
C LYS A 395 -31.49 -7.17 15.26
N PRO A 396 -31.60 -6.32 16.31
CA PRO A 396 -32.90 -5.90 16.84
C PRO A 396 -33.81 -5.25 15.79
N LEU A 397 -33.29 -4.31 14.99
CA LEU A 397 -34.08 -3.65 13.95
C LEU A 397 -34.55 -4.62 12.87
N MET A 398 -33.71 -5.58 12.48
CA MET A 398 -34.12 -6.65 11.58
C MET A 398 -35.25 -7.50 12.16
N ALA A 399 -35.17 -7.89 13.44
CA ALA A 399 -36.23 -8.63 14.11
C ALA A 399 -37.56 -7.83 14.19
N ILE A 400 -37.50 -6.52 14.48
CA ILE A 400 -38.67 -5.63 14.44
C ILE A 400 -39.31 -5.62 13.05
N PHE A 401 -38.51 -5.44 11.99
CA PHE A 401 -39.03 -5.37 10.63
C PHE A 401 -39.52 -6.71 10.09
N ALA A 402 -38.91 -7.82 10.54
CA ALA A 402 -39.35 -9.17 10.24
C ALA A 402 -40.56 -9.61 11.08
N LYS A 403 -40.96 -8.83 12.09
CA LYS A 403 -42.03 -9.15 13.07
C LYS A 403 -41.75 -10.44 13.84
N GLU A 404 -40.50 -10.63 14.25
CA GLU A 404 -40.06 -11.76 15.08
C GLU A 404 -40.11 -11.38 16.58
N ASP A 405 -40.59 -12.29 17.44
CA ASP A 405 -40.66 -12.09 18.90
C ASP A 405 -39.31 -12.31 19.62
N THR A 406 -38.19 -12.07 18.94
CA THR A 406 -36.82 -12.37 19.40
C THR A 406 -36.00 -11.11 19.74
N LEU A 407 -36.67 -9.99 20.05
CA LEU A 407 -36.03 -8.69 20.25
C LEU A 407 -34.94 -8.69 21.33
N VAL A 408 -35.24 -9.28 22.49
CA VAL A 408 -34.32 -9.33 23.63
C VAL A 408 -33.11 -10.21 23.32
N GLU A 409 -33.33 -11.32 22.61
CA GLU A 409 -32.28 -12.24 22.20
C GLU A 409 -31.37 -11.60 21.15
N SER A 410 -31.96 -10.96 20.13
CA SER A 410 -31.23 -10.24 19.09
C SER A 410 -30.38 -9.08 19.63
N PHE A 411 -30.86 -8.38 20.67
CA PHE A 411 -30.07 -7.33 21.33
C PHE A 411 -28.92 -7.92 22.14
N LYS A 412 -29.16 -9.01 22.88
CA LYS A 412 -28.09 -9.73 23.60
C LYS A 412 -27.01 -10.21 22.65
N GLU A 413 -27.40 -10.79 21.52
CA GLU A 413 -26.44 -11.18 20.47
C GLU A 413 -25.63 -9.99 19.96
N GLY A 414 -26.26 -8.85 19.69
CA GLY A 414 -25.55 -7.63 19.27
C GLY A 414 -24.51 -7.14 20.30
N VAL A 415 -24.84 -7.23 21.60
CA VAL A 415 -23.89 -6.92 22.67
C VAL A 415 -22.76 -7.95 22.72
N THR A 416 -23.05 -9.23 22.58
CA THR A 416 -22.04 -10.30 22.51
C THR A 416 -21.10 -10.08 21.33
N ASP A 417 -21.63 -9.76 20.14
CA ASP A 417 -20.85 -9.46 18.96
C ASP A 417 -19.95 -8.23 19.15
N LEU A 418 -20.45 -7.18 19.81
CA LEU A 418 -19.65 -6.02 20.17
C LEU A 418 -18.49 -6.38 21.11
N LEU A 419 -18.76 -7.14 22.17
CA LEU A 419 -17.72 -7.56 23.12
C LEU A 419 -16.67 -8.46 22.44
N GLU A 420 -17.10 -9.39 21.59
CA GLU A 420 -16.20 -10.23 20.82
C GLU A 420 -15.38 -9.42 19.81
N ALA A 421 -15.96 -8.40 19.17
CA ALA A 421 -15.24 -7.50 18.27
C ALA A 421 -14.19 -6.67 19.02
N LEU A 422 -14.50 -6.16 20.21
CA LEU A 422 -13.52 -5.44 21.06
C LEU A 422 -12.35 -6.36 21.45
N VAL A 423 -12.63 -7.60 21.84
CA VAL A 423 -11.60 -8.60 22.16
C VAL A 423 -10.77 -8.95 20.93
N SER A 424 -11.41 -9.13 19.77
CA SER A 424 -10.73 -9.41 18.49
C SER A 424 -9.81 -8.24 18.09
N GLY A 425 -10.29 -7.00 18.18
CA GLY A 425 -9.49 -5.81 17.93
C GLY A 425 -8.27 -5.72 18.84
N ALA A 426 -8.43 -5.96 20.15
CA ALA A 426 -7.32 -5.98 21.09
C ALA A 426 -6.30 -7.09 20.77
N ARG A 427 -6.77 -8.31 20.47
CA ARG A 427 -5.89 -9.44 20.11
C ARG A 427 -5.10 -9.18 18.83
N ASN A 428 -5.74 -8.61 17.80
CA ASN A 428 -5.09 -8.26 16.54
C ASN A 428 -4.04 -7.15 16.74
N MET A 429 -4.28 -6.22 17.67
CA MET A 429 -3.33 -5.14 17.97
C MET A 429 -2.04 -5.61 18.65
N ILE A 430 -2.10 -6.65 19.50
CA ILE A 430 -0.91 -7.14 20.24
C ILE A 430 0.22 -7.49 19.26
N GLY A 431 -0.10 -8.23 18.19
CA GLY A 431 0.89 -8.59 17.17
C GLY A 431 1.48 -7.37 16.45
N ILE A 432 0.63 -6.41 16.06
CA ILE A 432 1.06 -5.20 15.38
C ILE A 432 1.94 -4.33 16.27
N GLY A 433 1.56 -4.13 17.55
CA GLY A 433 2.32 -3.30 18.49
C GLY A 433 3.70 -3.87 18.81
N VAL A 434 3.79 -5.20 19.00
CA VAL A 434 5.10 -5.87 19.18
C VAL A 434 5.94 -5.79 17.90
N ALA A 435 5.31 -5.87 16.72
CA ALA A 435 6.00 -5.75 15.45
C ALA A 435 6.62 -4.36 15.27
N THR A 436 5.85 -3.30 15.57
CA THR A 436 6.30 -1.93 15.40
C THR A 436 7.30 -1.50 16.46
N ALA A 437 7.21 -2.01 17.68
CA ALA A 437 8.25 -1.87 18.70
C ALA A 437 9.59 -2.49 18.26
N ALA A 438 9.56 -3.71 17.69
CA ALA A 438 10.76 -4.37 17.18
C ALA A 438 11.32 -3.67 15.94
N ALA A 439 10.47 -3.23 15.01
CA ALA A 439 10.87 -2.40 13.88
C ALA A 439 11.45 -1.05 14.33
N GLY A 440 10.91 -0.45 15.39
CA GLY A 440 11.45 0.76 16.02
C GLY A 440 12.87 0.55 16.55
N THR A 441 13.20 -0.65 17.04
CA THR A 441 14.60 -1.00 17.36
C THR A 441 15.49 -0.91 16.13
N VAL A 442 15.04 -1.44 14.98
CA VAL A 442 15.79 -1.36 13.72
C VAL A 442 15.99 0.11 13.31
N VAL A 443 14.92 0.92 13.30
CA VAL A 443 15.00 2.37 13.00
C VAL A 443 16.00 3.07 13.92
N GLY A 444 15.95 2.81 15.22
CA GLY A 444 16.88 3.40 16.17
C GLY A 444 18.33 2.98 15.94
N VAL A 445 18.58 1.74 15.49
CA VAL A 445 19.93 1.33 15.06
C VAL A 445 20.35 2.09 13.81
N VAL A 446 19.45 2.27 12.85
CA VAL A 446 19.75 3.00 11.61
C VAL A 446 20.17 4.44 11.91
N THR A 447 19.41 5.14 12.75
CA THR A 447 19.73 6.52 13.14
C THR A 447 21.00 6.60 14.00
N LEU A 448 21.27 5.61 14.84
CA LEU A 448 22.46 5.59 15.70
C LEU A 448 23.76 5.29 14.94
N THR A 449 23.70 4.43 13.93
CA THR A 449 24.88 3.90 13.21
C THR A 449 25.13 4.58 11.87
N GLY A 450 24.11 5.22 11.28
CA GLY A 450 24.21 5.82 9.95
C GLY A 450 24.20 4.81 8.80
N ILE A 451 23.80 3.56 9.04
CA ILE A 451 23.82 2.49 8.02
C ILE A 451 23.00 2.83 6.76
N GLY A 452 22.04 3.76 6.84
CA GLY A 452 21.31 4.24 5.66
C GLY A 452 22.24 4.82 4.58
N LEU A 453 23.27 5.59 4.97
CA LEU A 453 24.27 6.14 4.05
C LEU A 453 25.16 5.05 3.45
N VAL A 454 25.58 4.12 4.31
CA VAL A 454 26.33 2.92 3.90
C VAL A 454 25.57 2.10 2.86
N MET A 455 24.24 1.95 3.01
CA MET A 455 23.40 1.25 2.02
C MET A 455 23.35 2.01 0.70
N THR A 456 23.36 3.34 0.73
CA THR A 456 23.46 4.19 -0.47
C THR A 456 24.75 3.90 -1.23
N ASP A 457 25.91 3.94 -0.55
CA ASP A 457 27.21 3.67 -1.16
C ASP A 457 27.32 2.24 -1.70
N PHE A 458 26.80 1.26 -0.94
CA PHE A 458 26.79 -0.14 -1.36
C PHE A 458 25.97 -0.34 -2.64
N VAL A 459 24.77 0.24 -2.71
CA VAL A 459 23.90 0.15 -3.90
C VAL A 459 24.49 0.92 -5.08
N GLU A 460 25.13 2.06 -4.86
CA GLU A 460 25.85 2.81 -5.90
C GLU A 460 26.99 1.96 -6.49
N PHE A 461 27.81 1.37 -5.62
CA PHE A 461 28.95 0.55 -6.02
C PHE A 461 28.53 -0.65 -6.89
N ILE A 462 27.50 -1.40 -6.48
CA ILE A 462 27.03 -2.56 -7.26
C ILE A 462 26.26 -2.16 -8.53
N SER A 463 25.60 -0.99 -8.53
CA SER A 463 24.82 -0.52 -9.69
C SER A 463 25.69 0.15 -10.74
N GLY A 464 26.92 0.57 -10.39
CA GLY A 464 27.83 1.28 -11.29
C GLY A 464 27.23 2.59 -11.82
N GLY A 465 26.36 3.22 -11.04
CA GLY A 465 25.61 4.42 -11.40
C GLY A 465 24.44 4.20 -12.38
N ASN A 466 24.07 2.95 -12.68
CA ASN A 466 22.91 2.67 -13.52
C ASN A 466 21.62 2.67 -12.70
N ILE A 467 20.72 3.61 -13.01
CA ILE A 467 19.46 3.80 -12.28
C ILE A 467 18.58 2.54 -12.27
N ILE A 468 18.52 1.78 -13.38
CA ILE A 468 17.69 0.58 -13.47
C ILE A 468 18.25 -0.52 -12.56
N LEU A 469 19.59 -0.69 -12.56
CA LEU A 469 20.24 -1.64 -11.66
C LEU A 469 20.08 -1.23 -10.20
N MET A 470 20.21 0.05 -9.88
CA MET A 470 19.96 0.59 -8.55
C MET A 470 18.55 0.24 -8.07
N LEU A 471 17.50 0.56 -8.84
CA LEU A 471 16.13 0.20 -8.50
C LEU A 471 15.93 -1.32 -8.35
N LEU A 472 16.58 -2.12 -9.19
CA LEU A 472 16.51 -3.58 -9.12
C LEU A 472 17.16 -4.12 -7.84
N PHE A 473 18.35 -3.65 -7.49
CA PHE A 473 19.01 -4.06 -6.26
C PHE A 473 18.25 -3.59 -5.02
N THR A 474 17.74 -2.36 -5.03
CA THR A 474 16.90 -1.85 -3.95
C THR A 474 15.61 -2.68 -3.80
N ALA A 475 14.98 -3.09 -4.89
CA ALA A 475 13.83 -3.99 -4.86
C ALA A 475 14.16 -5.35 -4.25
N ILE A 476 15.30 -5.95 -4.63
CA ILE A 476 15.76 -7.23 -4.08
C ILE A 476 16.06 -7.11 -2.58
N ILE A 477 16.79 -6.06 -2.17
CA ILE A 477 17.11 -5.81 -0.76
C ILE A 477 15.82 -5.58 0.04
N SER A 478 14.87 -4.82 -0.52
CA SER A 478 13.55 -4.57 0.10
C SER A 478 12.76 -5.87 0.30
N LEU A 479 12.76 -6.75 -0.72
CA LEU A 479 12.15 -8.08 -0.60
C LEU A 479 12.80 -8.89 0.50
N VAL A 480 14.13 -9.06 0.47
CA VAL A 480 14.88 -9.88 1.44
C VAL A 480 14.67 -9.37 2.87
N LEU A 481 14.74 -8.06 3.06
CA LEU A 481 14.59 -7.43 4.35
C LEU A 481 13.15 -7.53 4.89
N GLY A 482 12.15 -7.49 4.00
CA GLY A 482 10.75 -7.60 4.35
C GLY A 482 10.26 -9.02 4.67
N MET A 483 11.03 -10.05 4.32
CA MET A 483 10.59 -11.44 4.44
C MET A 483 10.25 -11.82 5.89
N GLY A 484 9.00 -12.24 6.10
CA GLY A 484 8.53 -12.70 7.41
C GLY A 484 8.25 -11.60 8.42
N LEU A 485 8.21 -10.34 7.97
CA LEU A 485 7.82 -9.20 8.79
C LEU A 485 6.35 -8.87 8.52
N PRO A 486 5.54 -8.55 9.53
CA PRO A 486 4.21 -7.98 9.30
C PRO A 486 4.32 -6.70 8.49
N THR A 487 3.39 -6.46 7.57
CA THR A 487 3.43 -5.34 6.60
C THR A 487 3.78 -3.98 7.20
N THR A 488 3.26 -3.64 8.39
CA THR A 488 3.60 -2.39 9.09
C THR A 488 5.08 -2.34 9.46
N ALA A 489 5.59 -3.38 10.13
CA ALA A 489 6.97 -3.47 10.57
C ALA A 489 7.92 -3.57 9.38
N ASN A 490 7.51 -4.32 8.36
CA ASN A 490 8.18 -4.42 7.08
C ASN A 490 8.37 -3.05 6.45
N TYR A 491 7.27 -2.30 6.26
CA TYR A 491 7.32 -0.96 5.69
C TYR A 491 8.25 -0.04 6.48
N ILE A 492 8.16 -0.02 7.81
CA ILE A 492 9.06 0.78 8.67
C ILE A 492 10.53 0.46 8.38
N VAL A 493 10.89 -0.82 8.45
CA VAL A 493 12.27 -1.27 8.28
C VAL A 493 12.78 -0.95 6.88
N VAL A 494 12.00 -1.28 5.84
CA VAL A 494 12.41 -1.08 4.45
C VAL A 494 12.42 0.40 4.09
N SER A 495 11.41 1.21 4.48
CA SER A 495 11.37 2.62 4.12
C SER A 495 12.49 3.42 4.75
N THR A 496 12.82 3.16 6.02
CA THR A 496 13.91 3.88 6.72
C THR A 496 15.27 3.58 6.10
N LEU A 497 15.46 2.38 5.53
CA LEU A 497 16.74 1.97 4.95
C LEU A 497 16.85 2.27 3.46
N MET A 498 15.81 1.97 2.68
CA MET A 498 15.88 1.93 1.22
C MET A 498 15.29 3.16 0.54
N ALA A 499 14.38 3.90 1.19
CA ALA A 499 13.84 5.13 0.58
C ALA A 499 14.93 6.20 0.38
N PRO A 500 15.83 6.48 1.36
CA PRO A 500 16.92 7.42 1.17
C PRO A 500 17.85 7.03 0.02
N VAL A 501 18.13 5.74 -0.16
CA VAL A 501 18.97 5.22 -1.25
C VAL A 501 18.40 5.60 -2.62
N ILE A 502 17.09 5.40 -2.83
CA ILE A 502 16.43 5.74 -4.10
C ILE A 502 16.42 7.25 -4.33
N VAL A 503 16.16 8.04 -3.29
CA VAL A 503 16.12 9.52 -3.40
C VAL A 503 17.51 10.06 -3.74
N THR A 504 18.52 9.67 -2.97
CA THR A 504 19.89 10.20 -3.11
C THR A 504 20.52 9.77 -4.43
N LEU A 505 20.50 8.47 -4.75
CA LEU A 505 21.11 7.99 -5.99
C LEU A 505 20.30 8.40 -7.23
N GLY A 506 18.97 8.49 -7.11
CA GLY A 506 18.13 9.02 -8.18
C GLY A 506 18.55 10.44 -8.55
N ALA A 507 18.63 11.32 -7.55
CA ALA A 507 19.03 12.72 -7.74
C ALA A 507 20.47 12.86 -8.27
N ALA A 508 21.40 12.01 -7.81
CA ALA A 508 22.79 11.99 -8.28
C ALA A 508 22.91 11.61 -9.76
N HIS A 509 22.02 10.75 -10.26
CA HIS A 509 22.01 10.31 -11.66
C HIS A 509 20.95 11.02 -12.54
N GLY A 510 20.41 12.16 -12.08
CA GLY A 510 19.54 13.03 -12.87
C GLY A 510 18.06 12.61 -12.94
N LEU A 511 17.62 11.70 -12.06
CA LEU A 511 16.22 11.29 -11.93
C LEU A 511 15.66 11.69 -10.56
N ILE A 512 14.89 12.76 -10.53
CA ILE A 512 14.14 13.19 -9.34
C ILE A 512 12.85 12.37 -9.25
N ILE A 513 12.74 11.55 -8.21
CA ILE A 513 11.59 10.69 -7.97
C ILE A 513 10.74 11.32 -6.85
N PRO A 514 9.43 11.56 -7.04
CA PRO A 514 8.58 12.06 -5.96
C PRO A 514 8.64 11.15 -4.73
N LEU A 515 8.69 11.73 -3.53
CA LEU A 515 8.82 10.96 -2.29
C LEU A 515 7.73 9.90 -2.14
N ILE A 516 6.47 10.22 -2.46
CA ILE A 516 5.38 9.23 -2.42
C ILE A 516 5.62 8.05 -3.38
N ALA A 517 6.25 8.27 -4.54
CA ALA A 517 6.61 7.20 -5.46
C ALA A 517 7.70 6.32 -4.85
N VAL A 518 8.71 6.90 -4.19
CA VAL A 518 9.75 6.15 -3.50
C VAL A 518 9.16 5.30 -2.37
N HIS A 519 8.30 5.89 -1.53
CA HIS A 519 7.67 5.19 -0.42
C HIS A 519 6.69 4.10 -0.89
N LEU A 520 5.92 4.34 -1.96
CA LEU A 520 5.12 3.29 -2.59
C LEU A 520 6.01 2.21 -3.21
N PHE A 521 7.17 2.55 -3.78
CA PHE A 521 8.09 1.57 -4.36
C PHE A 521 8.55 0.57 -3.29
N VAL A 522 9.09 1.06 -2.18
CA VAL A 522 9.54 0.20 -1.07
C VAL A 522 8.38 -0.55 -0.42
N PHE A 523 7.20 0.07 -0.32
CA PHE A 523 6.00 -0.58 0.21
C PHE A 523 5.54 -1.77 -0.63
N TYR A 524 5.55 -1.63 -1.96
CA TYR A 524 5.17 -2.71 -2.88
C TYR A 524 6.10 -3.92 -2.76
N PHE A 525 7.41 -3.71 -2.63
CA PHE A 525 8.35 -4.81 -2.41
C PHE A 525 8.26 -5.36 -0.98
N GLY A 526 7.94 -4.51 0.00
CA GLY A 526 7.60 -4.92 1.35
C GLY A 526 6.46 -5.94 1.34
N ILE A 527 5.27 -5.58 0.86
CA ILE A 527 4.13 -6.51 0.84
C ILE A 527 4.38 -7.77 0.01
N LEU A 528 5.18 -7.68 -1.06
CA LEU A 528 5.47 -8.82 -1.92
C LEU A 528 6.39 -9.82 -1.20
N ALA A 529 7.17 -9.35 -0.22
CA ALA A 529 7.94 -10.22 0.66
C ALA A 529 7.04 -11.16 1.49
N ASP A 530 5.78 -10.79 1.77
CA ASP A 530 4.83 -11.61 2.54
C ASP A 530 4.40 -12.88 1.78
N ASP A 531 4.48 -12.88 0.45
CA ASP A 531 4.23 -14.04 -0.43
C ASP A 531 5.53 -14.74 -0.87
N THR A 532 6.69 -14.10 -0.71
CA THR A 532 7.95 -14.63 -1.24
C THR A 532 8.42 -15.86 -0.43
N PRO A 533 8.64 -17.03 -1.08
CA PRO A 533 9.24 -18.19 -0.43
C PRO A 533 10.69 -17.92 0.03
N PRO A 534 11.17 -18.52 1.13
CA PRO A 534 10.55 -19.60 1.90
C PRO A 534 9.54 -19.19 2.98
N VAL A 535 9.29 -17.89 3.22
CA VAL A 535 8.50 -17.45 4.39
C VAL A 535 7.00 -17.39 4.11
N GLY A 536 6.56 -16.72 3.04
CA GLY A 536 5.22 -16.82 2.47
C GLY A 536 4.04 -17.05 3.43
N LEU A 537 3.87 -16.26 4.52
CA LEU A 537 2.96 -16.62 5.63
C LEU A 537 1.50 -16.79 5.17
N ALA A 538 1.04 -15.95 4.26
CA ALA A 538 -0.27 -16.07 3.62
C ALA A 538 -0.39 -17.38 2.83
N ALA A 539 0.67 -17.77 2.11
CA ALA A 539 0.73 -19.04 1.39
C ALA A 539 0.70 -20.27 2.31
N PHE A 540 1.30 -20.21 3.51
CA PHE A 540 1.16 -21.27 4.50
C PHE A 540 -0.29 -21.41 5.00
N ALA A 541 -0.96 -20.29 5.29
CA ALA A 541 -2.37 -20.32 5.68
C ALA A 541 -3.26 -20.86 4.56
N ALA A 542 -3.06 -20.37 3.33
CA ALA A 542 -3.83 -20.81 2.17
C ALA A 542 -3.58 -22.29 1.85
N ALA A 543 -2.34 -22.77 1.92
CA ALA A 543 -2.00 -24.16 1.68
C ALA A 543 -2.60 -25.11 2.74
N ALA A 544 -2.70 -24.66 4.00
CA ALA A 544 -3.38 -25.41 5.06
C ALA A 544 -4.88 -25.58 4.75
N ILE A 545 -5.55 -24.53 4.27
CA ILE A 545 -6.96 -24.57 3.84
C ILE A 545 -7.11 -25.43 2.56
N ALA A 546 -6.21 -25.25 1.59
CA ALA A 546 -6.23 -25.94 0.31
C ALA A 546 -5.81 -27.42 0.39
N LYS A 547 -5.18 -27.84 1.49
CA LYS A 547 -4.53 -29.15 1.67
C LYS A 547 -3.48 -29.41 0.57
N SER A 548 -2.59 -28.44 0.35
CA SER A 548 -1.52 -28.48 -0.64
C SER A 548 -0.16 -28.16 -0.05
N ASP A 549 0.90 -28.30 -0.86
CA ASP A 549 2.26 -27.93 -0.45
C ASP A 549 2.41 -26.41 -0.30
N PRO A 550 2.84 -25.89 0.87
CA PRO A 550 2.99 -24.46 1.11
C PRO A 550 3.98 -23.76 0.19
N ILE A 551 5.14 -24.39 -0.07
CA ILE A 551 6.20 -23.78 -0.89
C ILE A 551 5.76 -23.67 -2.34
N ARG A 552 5.13 -24.72 -2.90
CA ARG A 552 4.56 -24.66 -4.26
C ARG A 552 3.42 -23.66 -4.37
N THR A 553 2.60 -23.54 -3.32
CA THR A 553 1.52 -22.54 -3.27
C THR A 553 2.12 -21.13 -3.26
N GLY A 554 3.16 -20.87 -2.48
CA GLY A 554 3.85 -19.57 -2.44
C GLY A 554 4.60 -19.24 -3.72
N ILE A 555 5.32 -20.19 -4.33
CA ILE A 555 5.96 -19.96 -5.64
C ILE A 555 4.91 -19.58 -6.69
N GLN A 556 3.76 -20.27 -6.69
CA GLN A 556 2.67 -19.99 -7.63
C GLN A 556 1.99 -18.65 -7.33
N GLY A 557 1.80 -18.29 -6.06
CA GLY A 557 1.28 -17.00 -5.60
C GLY A 557 2.19 -15.87 -6.04
N PHE A 558 3.48 -15.97 -5.71
CA PHE A 558 4.49 -14.99 -6.10
C PHE A 558 4.54 -14.81 -7.62
N THR A 559 4.42 -15.90 -8.39
CA THR A 559 4.34 -15.83 -9.85
C THR A 559 3.11 -15.04 -10.33
N TYR A 560 1.97 -15.15 -9.66
CA TYR A 560 0.79 -14.35 -9.94
C TYR A 560 0.94 -12.89 -9.49
N ASP A 561 1.80 -12.60 -8.52
CA ASP A 561 2.07 -11.26 -8.00
C ASP A 561 3.27 -10.54 -8.65
N ILE A 562 4.04 -11.20 -9.52
CA ILE A 562 5.08 -10.53 -10.35
C ILE A 562 4.54 -9.32 -11.12
N ARG A 563 3.25 -9.33 -11.48
CA ARG A 563 2.58 -8.18 -12.10
C ARG A 563 2.43 -6.97 -11.17
N THR A 564 2.36 -7.19 -9.87
CA THR A 564 2.36 -6.14 -8.86
C THR A 564 3.78 -5.59 -8.69
N ALA A 565 4.81 -6.47 -8.79
CA ALA A 565 6.22 -6.11 -8.70
C ALA A 565 6.72 -5.16 -9.80
N ILE A 566 6.11 -5.20 -11.00
CA ILE A 566 6.52 -4.31 -12.12
C ILE A 566 5.96 -2.89 -11.99
N LEU A 567 4.81 -2.70 -11.32
CA LEU A 567 4.17 -1.38 -11.19
C LEU A 567 5.08 -0.32 -10.55
N PRO A 568 5.85 -0.62 -9.49
CA PRO A 568 6.84 0.30 -8.93
C PRO A 568 7.85 0.84 -9.90
N PHE A 569 8.47 -0.03 -10.69
CA PHE A 569 9.39 0.40 -11.73
C PHE A 569 8.68 1.31 -12.73
N MET A 570 7.42 1.00 -13.06
CA MET A 570 6.70 1.79 -14.03
C MET A 570 6.36 3.18 -13.53
N PHE A 571 5.83 3.32 -12.31
CA PHE A 571 5.41 4.63 -11.83
C PHE A 571 6.58 5.53 -11.40
N VAL A 572 7.76 4.96 -11.14
CA VAL A 572 9.00 5.73 -10.94
C VAL A 572 9.40 6.47 -12.23
N PHE A 573 9.24 5.84 -13.40
CA PHE A 573 9.51 6.47 -14.69
C PHE A 573 8.28 7.17 -15.30
N ASN A 574 7.08 6.89 -14.81
CA ASN A 574 5.83 7.49 -15.25
C ASN A 574 4.89 7.77 -14.07
N THR A 575 5.11 8.92 -13.44
CA THR A 575 4.37 9.36 -12.24
C THR A 575 2.88 9.64 -12.50
N GLN A 576 2.44 9.68 -13.76
CA GLN A 576 1.02 9.76 -14.12
C GLN A 576 0.24 8.55 -13.62
N LEU A 577 0.89 7.39 -13.45
CA LEU A 577 0.27 6.22 -12.82
C LEU A 577 -0.11 6.47 -11.35
N LEU A 578 0.55 7.42 -10.69
CA LEU A 578 0.22 7.89 -9.33
C LEU A 578 -0.73 9.10 -9.35
N MET A 579 -1.35 9.39 -10.49
CA MET A 579 -2.18 10.57 -10.69
C MET A 579 -1.45 11.91 -10.47
N ILE A 580 -0.12 11.92 -10.61
CA ILE A 580 0.71 13.13 -10.53
C ILE A 580 0.91 13.69 -11.94
N GLY A 581 0.65 14.99 -12.14
CA GLY A 581 0.80 15.65 -13.45
C GLY A 581 -0.28 15.28 -14.46
N ILE A 582 -1.53 15.11 -14.00
CA ILE A 582 -2.70 14.88 -14.85
C ILE A 582 -3.54 16.15 -14.90
N ASP A 583 -3.45 16.89 -16.01
CA ASP A 583 -4.10 18.20 -16.17
C ASP A 583 -5.49 18.12 -16.83
N SER A 584 -5.85 16.98 -17.43
CA SER A 584 -7.09 16.81 -18.20
C SER A 584 -7.72 15.42 -18.01
N TRP A 585 -9.05 15.37 -18.04
CA TRP A 585 -9.82 14.12 -18.06
C TRP A 585 -9.45 13.19 -19.22
N TRP A 586 -9.09 13.77 -20.37
CA TRP A 586 -8.62 12.99 -21.53
C TRP A 586 -7.27 12.33 -21.26
N HIS A 587 -6.37 13.06 -20.60
CA HIS A 587 -5.06 12.54 -20.22
C HIS A 587 -5.20 11.41 -19.19
N LEU A 588 -6.07 11.59 -18.18
CA LEU A 588 -6.42 10.53 -17.22
C LEU A 588 -6.95 9.28 -17.94
N PHE A 589 -7.90 9.45 -18.85
CA PHE A 589 -8.48 8.36 -19.61
C PHE A 589 -7.43 7.59 -20.41
N LEU A 590 -6.53 8.30 -21.10
CA LEU A 590 -5.43 7.70 -21.85
C LEU A 590 -4.49 6.89 -20.94
N THR A 591 -4.09 7.45 -19.79
CA THR A 591 -3.23 6.77 -18.81
C THR A 591 -3.87 5.51 -18.24
N VAL A 592 -5.16 5.57 -17.89
CA VAL A 592 -5.89 4.40 -17.36
C VAL A 592 -5.96 3.28 -18.41
N ILE A 593 -6.32 3.62 -19.65
CA ILE A 593 -6.47 2.63 -20.71
C ILE A 593 -5.12 2.04 -21.12
N SER A 594 -4.08 2.86 -21.31
CA SER A 594 -2.76 2.40 -21.72
C SER A 594 -2.13 1.50 -20.65
N ALA A 595 -2.21 1.89 -19.37
CA ALA A 595 -1.71 1.10 -18.25
C ALA A 595 -2.48 -0.22 -18.07
N THR A 596 -3.80 -0.20 -18.24
CA THR A 596 -4.62 -1.42 -18.20
C THR A 596 -4.23 -2.37 -19.35
N ILE A 597 -4.12 -1.87 -20.58
CA ILE A 597 -3.69 -2.68 -21.73
C ILE A 597 -2.30 -3.26 -21.48
N ALA A 598 -1.35 -2.44 -21.04
CA ALA A 598 0.01 -2.89 -20.71
C ALA A 598 -0.03 -4.04 -19.69
N MET A 599 -0.80 -3.93 -18.61
CA MET A 599 -0.86 -4.96 -17.59
C MET A 599 -1.57 -6.25 -18.03
N LEU A 600 -2.55 -6.16 -18.92
CA LEU A 600 -3.15 -7.33 -19.54
C LEU A 600 -2.16 -8.04 -20.46
N LEU A 601 -1.40 -7.30 -21.28
CA LEU A 601 -0.36 -7.86 -22.14
C LEU A 601 0.78 -8.49 -21.31
N PHE A 602 1.17 -7.84 -20.21
CA PHE A 602 2.18 -8.37 -19.29
C PHE A 602 1.71 -9.67 -18.65
N SER A 603 0.46 -9.73 -18.22
CA SER A 603 -0.16 -10.95 -17.69
C SER A 603 -0.21 -12.05 -18.75
N ALA A 604 -0.57 -11.74 -19.99
CA ALA A 604 -0.56 -12.70 -21.09
C ALA A 604 0.85 -13.23 -21.41
N ALA A 605 1.87 -12.35 -21.33
CA ALA A 605 3.26 -12.69 -21.55
C ALA A 605 3.81 -13.61 -20.44
N THR A 606 3.63 -13.24 -19.17
CA THR A 606 4.10 -14.02 -18.01
C THR A 606 3.36 -15.34 -17.87
N GLN A 607 2.08 -15.39 -18.22
CA GLN A 607 1.30 -16.62 -18.26
C GLN A 607 1.65 -17.52 -19.47
N GLY A 608 2.39 -17.02 -20.46
CA GLY A 608 2.73 -17.78 -21.67
C GLY A 608 1.51 -18.19 -22.51
N TRP A 609 0.37 -17.49 -22.34
CA TRP A 609 -0.88 -17.81 -23.02
C TRP A 609 -1.75 -16.56 -23.16
N TRP A 610 -2.30 -16.35 -24.36
CA TRP A 610 -3.23 -15.24 -24.61
C TRP A 610 -4.54 -15.70 -25.25
N PHE A 611 -4.51 -16.12 -26.52
CA PHE A 611 -5.60 -16.90 -27.15
C PHE A 611 -5.18 -18.34 -27.39
N THR A 612 -3.87 -18.57 -27.50
CA THR A 612 -3.19 -19.86 -27.60
C THR A 612 -1.92 -19.79 -26.76
N ARG A 613 -1.15 -20.90 -26.67
CA ARG A 613 0.20 -20.85 -26.12
C ARG A 613 1.06 -19.86 -26.91
N ASN A 614 1.72 -18.95 -26.20
CA ASN A 614 2.60 -17.96 -26.80
C ASN A 614 3.86 -18.64 -27.33
N LYS A 615 4.36 -18.19 -28.48
CA LYS A 615 5.74 -18.48 -28.89
C LYS A 615 6.70 -17.58 -28.09
N TRP A 616 7.95 -18.01 -27.93
CA TRP A 616 8.96 -17.24 -27.19
C TRP A 616 9.11 -15.80 -27.71
N TRP A 617 9.11 -15.60 -29.04
CA TRP A 617 9.18 -14.27 -29.66
C TRP A 617 7.89 -13.46 -29.48
N GLU A 618 6.72 -14.11 -29.37
CA GLU A 618 5.46 -13.41 -29.05
C GLU A 618 5.50 -12.90 -27.63
N THR A 619 6.04 -13.69 -26.69
CA THR A 619 6.27 -13.23 -25.31
C THR A 619 7.19 -12.02 -25.27
N ILE A 620 8.32 -12.04 -26.01
CA ILE A 620 9.22 -10.88 -26.10
C ILE A 620 8.50 -9.69 -26.73
N ALA A 621 7.78 -9.88 -27.84
CA ALA A 621 7.04 -8.80 -28.49
C ALA A 621 5.97 -8.20 -27.57
N LEU A 622 5.24 -9.04 -26.81
CA LEU A 622 4.31 -8.58 -25.78
C LEU A 622 5.03 -7.77 -24.70
N LEU A 623 6.19 -8.20 -24.20
CA LEU A 623 6.95 -7.45 -23.20
C LEU A 623 7.47 -6.10 -23.73
N VAL A 624 7.88 -6.03 -25.00
CA VAL A 624 8.26 -4.77 -25.64
C VAL A 624 7.07 -3.83 -25.78
N LEU A 625 5.89 -4.36 -26.11
CA LEU A 625 4.65 -3.58 -26.16
C LEU A 625 4.24 -3.09 -24.77
N VAL A 626 4.36 -3.94 -23.75
CA VAL A 626 4.19 -3.55 -22.34
C VAL A 626 5.09 -2.36 -22.05
N PHE A 627 6.40 -2.46 -22.26
CA PHE A 627 7.33 -1.36 -22.04
C PHE A 627 6.94 -0.09 -22.80
N SER A 628 6.49 -0.22 -24.05
CA SER A 628 6.12 0.91 -24.91
C SER A 628 4.86 1.66 -24.44
N PHE A 629 3.85 0.97 -23.90
CA PHE A 629 2.65 1.62 -23.36
C PHE A 629 2.93 2.38 -22.06
N PHE A 630 4.01 2.03 -21.39
CA PHE A 630 4.18 2.28 -19.96
C PHE A 630 5.28 3.32 -19.77
N ARG A 631 6.32 3.28 -20.63
CA ARG A 631 7.32 4.33 -20.83
C ARG A 631 7.35 4.78 -22.30
N PRO A 632 6.27 5.40 -22.83
CA PRO A 632 6.24 5.84 -24.23
C PRO A 632 7.31 6.88 -24.55
N GLY A 633 7.70 7.70 -23.57
CA GLY A 633 8.75 8.72 -23.73
C GLY A 633 10.11 8.15 -24.13
N PHE A 634 10.42 6.89 -23.76
CA PHE A 634 11.72 6.28 -24.07
C PHE A 634 12.05 6.30 -25.57
N TRP A 635 11.07 5.98 -26.41
CA TRP A 635 11.26 5.96 -27.87
C TRP A 635 11.46 7.36 -28.43
N TRP A 636 10.78 8.35 -27.85
CA TRP A 636 10.99 9.75 -28.21
C TRP A 636 12.34 10.27 -27.75
N ASP A 637 12.83 9.84 -26.59
CA ASP A 637 14.14 10.24 -26.05
C ASP A 637 15.31 9.83 -26.98
N MET A 638 15.09 8.83 -27.87
CA MET A 638 16.07 8.43 -28.88
C MET A 638 16.11 9.36 -30.11
N ILE A 639 15.06 10.16 -30.32
CA ILE A 639 14.87 11.02 -31.49
C ILE A 639 14.96 12.50 -31.12
N TYR A 640 14.35 12.88 -29.99
CA TYR A 640 14.32 14.23 -29.43
C TYR A 640 14.96 14.22 -28.03
N PRO A 641 15.82 15.20 -27.70
CA PRO A 641 16.33 15.33 -26.35
C PRO A 641 15.17 15.57 -25.37
N ALA A 642 15.16 14.87 -24.24
CA ALA A 642 14.07 14.99 -23.26
C ALA A 642 14.09 16.32 -22.50
N LYS A 643 15.29 16.87 -22.30
CA LYS A 643 15.60 18.05 -21.49
C LYS A 643 16.63 18.91 -22.24
N LEU A 644 16.50 20.23 -22.13
CA LEU A 644 17.47 21.21 -22.59
C LEU A 644 18.22 21.74 -21.37
N GLU A 645 19.55 21.74 -21.45
CA GLU A 645 20.42 22.33 -20.43
C GLU A 645 20.69 23.79 -20.81
N VAL A 646 20.07 24.71 -20.07
CA VAL A 646 20.26 26.16 -20.23
C VAL A 646 21.39 26.61 -19.31
N PRO A 647 22.28 27.53 -19.73
CA PRO A 647 23.33 28.06 -18.86
C PRO A 647 22.77 28.69 -17.59
N ALA A 648 23.41 28.44 -16.45
CA ALA A 648 22.97 28.98 -15.15
C ALA A 648 22.91 30.51 -15.12
N THR A 649 23.63 31.21 -16.01
CA THR A 649 23.61 32.67 -16.07
C THR A 649 22.22 33.25 -16.39
N GLN A 650 21.34 32.47 -17.00
CA GLN A 650 19.97 32.87 -17.35
C GLN A 650 18.96 32.52 -16.26
N ILE A 651 19.40 32.15 -15.05
CA ILE A 651 18.50 31.65 -14.00
C ILE A 651 17.39 32.64 -13.64
N SER A 652 17.71 33.93 -13.53
CA SER A 652 16.72 34.96 -13.21
C SER A 652 15.65 35.08 -14.31
N GLU A 653 16.06 35.13 -15.58
CA GLU A 653 15.14 35.21 -16.73
C GLU A 653 14.26 33.97 -16.86
N VAL A 654 14.84 32.78 -16.67
CA VAL A 654 14.11 31.51 -16.74
C VAL A 654 13.09 31.42 -15.61
N VAL A 655 13.49 31.71 -14.37
CA VAL A 655 12.61 31.63 -13.20
C VAL A 655 11.45 32.62 -13.32
N GLU A 656 11.67 33.80 -13.88
CA GLU A 656 10.63 34.80 -14.10
C GLU A 656 9.58 34.32 -15.12
N GLN A 657 10.00 33.63 -16.18
CA GLN A 657 9.11 33.12 -17.24
C GLN A 657 8.36 31.84 -16.86
N LEU A 658 8.77 31.15 -15.80
CA LEU A 658 8.11 29.93 -15.36
C LEU A 658 6.68 30.23 -14.87
N PRO A 659 5.68 29.41 -15.26
CA PRO A 659 4.35 29.50 -14.69
C PRO A 659 4.37 29.40 -13.16
N ILE A 660 3.47 30.11 -12.50
CA ILE A 660 3.32 30.04 -11.04
C ILE A 660 3.06 28.58 -10.63
N GLY A 661 3.81 28.09 -9.65
CA GLY A 661 3.71 26.72 -9.14
C GLY A 661 4.51 25.67 -9.91
N THR A 662 5.23 26.00 -10.98
CA THR A 662 6.15 25.05 -11.63
C THR A 662 7.55 25.12 -11.02
N PRO A 663 8.07 24.06 -10.37
CA PRO A 663 9.39 24.09 -9.78
C PRO A 663 10.49 24.20 -10.83
N ILE A 664 11.61 24.83 -10.48
CA ILE A 664 12.82 24.83 -11.31
C ILE A 664 13.67 23.58 -11.03
N GLU A 665 14.26 23.00 -12.07
CA GLU A 665 15.25 21.94 -11.95
C GLU A 665 16.65 22.50 -12.21
N LEU A 666 17.57 22.28 -11.27
CA LEU A 666 18.94 22.79 -11.33
C LEU A 666 19.93 21.64 -11.19
N ARG A 667 21.00 21.66 -11.98
CA ARG A 667 22.17 20.81 -11.77
C ARG A 667 23.22 21.59 -10.98
N VAL A 668 23.47 21.14 -9.76
CA VAL A 668 24.39 21.78 -8.81
C VAL A 668 25.58 20.87 -8.53
N GLU A 669 26.76 21.47 -8.40
CA GLU A 669 28.01 20.76 -8.12
C GLU A 669 28.80 21.47 -7.03
N GLY A 670 29.37 20.71 -6.10
CA GLY A 670 30.17 21.26 -5.02
C GLY A 670 30.88 20.20 -4.22
N GLU A 671 31.72 20.63 -3.29
CA GLU A 671 32.40 19.76 -2.35
C GLU A 671 31.49 19.51 -1.13
N ASN A 672 31.34 18.24 -0.73
CA ASN A 672 30.61 17.90 0.49
C ASN A 672 31.51 18.02 1.73
N LEU A 673 30.94 17.84 2.93
CA LEU A 673 31.66 17.89 4.22
C LEU A 673 32.82 16.89 4.35
N GLU A 674 32.90 15.89 3.47
CA GLU A 674 33.92 14.84 3.45
C GLU A 674 35.06 15.15 2.45
N GLY A 675 34.98 16.28 1.74
CA GLY A 675 35.96 16.68 0.73
C GLY A 675 35.76 16.02 -0.64
N LYS A 676 34.58 15.44 -0.89
CA LYS A 676 34.25 14.77 -2.16
C LYS A 676 33.42 15.72 -3.03
N PHE A 677 33.88 15.94 -4.26
CA PHE A 677 33.08 16.65 -5.27
C PHE A 677 31.88 15.81 -5.68
N ILE A 678 30.68 16.37 -5.50
CA ILE A 678 29.40 15.74 -5.83
C ILE A 678 28.63 16.59 -6.84
N SER A 679 27.96 15.93 -7.77
CA SER A 679 27.07 16.53 -8.78
C SER A 679 25.68 15.95 -8.57
N LYS A 680 24.66 16.82 -8.41
CA LYS A 680 23.28 16.36 -8.21
C LYS A 680 22.27 17.27 -8.89
N THR A 681 21.14 16.69 -9.23
CA THR A 681 19.99 17.43 -9.75
C THR A 681 18.99 17.69 -8.64
N VAL A 682 18.63 18.95 -8.43
CA VAL A 682 17.67 19.40 -7.42
C VAL A 682 16.45 20.02 -8.07
N ARG A 683 15.29 19.90 -7.42
CA ARG A 683 14.05 20.52 -7.84
C ARG A 683 13.56 21.45 -6.75
N LEU A 684 13.51 22.74 -7.04
CA LEU A 684 13.19 23.78 -6.07
C LEU A 684 11.83 24.41 -6.41
N PRO A 685 10.85 24.32 -5.51
CA PRO A 685 9.64 25.14 -5.60
C PRO A 685 9.97 26.59 -5.20
N PHE A 686 9.21 27.54 -5.75
CA PHE A 686 9.21 28.95 -5.34
C PHE A 686 7.80 29.36 -4.89
N GLU A 687 7.71 30.42 -4.10
CA GLU A 687 6.44 30.90 -3.55
C GLU A 687 5.51 31.46 -4.64
N GLU A 688 4.20 31.24 -4.50
CA GLU A 688 3.21 31.67 -5.49
C GLU A 688 3.06 33.20 -5.57
N GLU A 689 3.38 33.90 -4.48
CA GLU A 689 3.27 35.36 -4.37
C GLU A 689 4.49 36.10 -4.97
N ALA A 690 5.60 35.38 -5.23
CA ALA A 690 6.83 35.95 -5.76
C ALA A 690 6.70 36.26 -7.27
N SER A 691 6.90 37.53 -7.63
CA SER A 691 6.61 38.03 -8.98
C SER A 691 7.87 38.26 -9.82
N GLY A 692 8.98 38.69 -9.20
CA GLY A 692 10.27 38.88 -9.87
C GLY A 692 11.17 37.64 -9.86
N GLY A 693 12.07 37.52 -10.85
CA GLY A 693 13.03 36.40 -10.94
C GLY A 693 13.92 36.26 -9.69
N GLU A 694 14.49 37.37 -9.21
CA GLU A 694 15.27 37.44 -7.96
C GLU A 694 14.43 37.09 -6.71
N GLU A 695 13.21 37.62 -6.62
CA GLU A 695 12.29 37.35 -5.51
C GLU A 695 11.93 35.86 -5.43
N ARG A 696 11.69 35.23 -6.59
CA ARG A 696 11.47 33.79 -6.70
C ARG A 696 12.71 33.00 -6.29
N ILE A 697 13.91 33.39 -6.74
CA ILE A 697 15.18 32.75 -6.33
C ILE A 697 15.38 32.86 -4.82
N SER A 698 15.15 34.03 -4.24
CA SER A 698 15.21 34.23 -2.78
C SER A 698 14.18 33.38 -2.05
N SER A 699 12.97 33.21 -2.57
CA SER A 699 11.93 32.35 -1.97
C SER A 699 12.29 30.86 -1.96
N MET A 700 13.20 30.43 -2.85
CA MET A 700 13.79 29.08 -2.80
C MET A 700 14.82 28.95 -1.67
N GLY A 701 15.23 30.07 -1.05
CA GLY A 701 16.29 30.20 -0.07
C GLY A 701 17.69 30.27 -0.67
N LEU A 702 17.81 30.67 -1.95
CA LEU A 702 19.09 30.84 -2.62
C LEU A 702 19.48 32.31 -2.67
N MET A 703 20.67 32.65 -2.18
CA MET A 703 21.36 33.88 -2.56
C MET A 703 22.50 33.51 -3.50
N LEU A 704 22.46 34.08 -4.71
CA LEU A 704 23.39 33.72 -5.79
C LEU A 704 24.39 34.84 -6.02
N SER A 705 25.64 34.46 -6.18
CA SER A 705 26.69 35.33 -6.69
C SER A 705 27.00 34.97 -8.13
N GLN A 706 27.00 35.98 -9.00
CA GLN A 706 27.22 35.79 -10.44
C GLN A 706 28.55 36.45 -10.85
N ALA A 707 29.49 35.62 -11.29
CA ALA A 707 30.69 36.05 -12.01
C ALA A 707 30.52 35.78 -13.51
N GLU A 708 31.31 36.41 -14.38
CA GLU A 708 31.10 36.47 -15.86
C GLU A 708 30.72 35.15 -16.56
N ASN A 709 31.06 33.98 -16.00
CA ASN A 709 30.68 32.67 -16.53
C ASN A 709 30.26 31.63 -15.47
N LYS A 710 30.04 32.03 -14.22
CA LYS A 710 29.73 31.11 -13.10
C LYS A 710 28.66 31.69 -12.20
N VAL A 711 27.72 30.84 -11.80
CA VAL A 711 26.72 31.14 -10.78
C VAL A 711 27.02 30.26 -9.58
N THR A 712 27.39 30.88 -8.46
CA THR A 712 27.72 30.21 -7.20
C THR A 712 26.70 30.57 -6.14
N VAL A 713 26.45 29.63 -5.23
CA VAL A 713 25.56 29.83 -4.08
C VAL A 713 26.34 30.53 -2.98
N ASP A 714 26.01 31.80 -2.73
CA ASP A 714 26.67 32.64 -1.73
C ASP A 714 26.05 32.47 -0.34
N MET A 715 24.75 32.15 -0.26
CA MET A 715 24.12 31.76 1.00
C MET A 715 22.90 30.89 0.72
N VAL A 716 22.67 29.94 1.62
CA VAL A 716 21.43 29.18 1.68
C VAL A 716 20.69 29.58 2.95
N GLU A 717 19.43 29.99 2.82
CA GLU A 717 18.62 30.37 3.97
C GLU A 717 18.21 29.13 4.79
N PHE A 718 18.25 29.25 6.11
CA PHE A 718 17.91 28.17 7.03
C PHE A 718 16.41 27.85 6.99
N GLY A 719 16.07 26.56 6.94
CA GLY A 719 14.71 26.05 6.78
C GLY A 719 14.15 26.15 5.37
N SER A 720 14.96 26.54 4.38
CA SER A 720 14.50 26.78 3.00
C SER A 720 14.37 25.49 2.17
N PRO A 721 13.65 25.56 1.02
CA PRO A 721 13.64 24.48 0.04
C PRO A 721 15.04 24.11 -0.48
N ALA A 722 15.95 25.08 -0.64
CA ALA A 722 17.32 24.86 -1.07
C ALA A 722 18.15 24.07 -0.03
N GLU A 723 18.05 24.42 1.25
CA GLU A 723 18.70 23.67 2.33
C GLU A 723 18.13 22.25 2.42
N SER A 724 16.81 22.12 2.32
CA SER A 724 16.12 20.82 2.32
C SER A 724 16.53 19.95 1.14
N ALA A 725 16.83 20.55 -0.02
CA ALA A 725 17.39 19.87 -1.17
C ALA A 725 18.89 19.55 -1.01
N GLY A 726 19.53 20.00 0.08
CA GLY A 726 20.93 19.77 0.46
C GLY A 726 21.93 20.57 -0.37
N ILE A 727 21.53 21.73 -0.87
CA ILE A 727 22.46 22.68 -1.51
C ILE A 727 23.28 23.33 -0.39
N ASP A 728 24.58 23.49 -0.60
CA ASP A 728 25.47 24.09 0.38
C ASP A 728 26.09 25.39 -0.14
N PHE A 729 26.71 26.14 0.78
CA PHE A 729 27.52 27.30 0.47
C PHE A 729 28.65 26.94 -0.50
N ASP A 730 28.99 27.87 -1.40
CA ASP A 730 30.06 27.75 -2.41
C ASP A 730 29.80 26.70 -3.52
N TRP A 731 28.60 26.12 -3.56
CA TRP A 731 28.22 25.22 -4.66
C TRP A 731 27.96 25.99 -5.95
N GLU A 732 28.34 25.40 -7.09
CA GLU A 732 28.17 25.96 -8.42
C GLU A 732 26.89 25.42 -9.06
N ILE A 733 26.02 26.32 -9.56
CA ILE A 733 24.90 25.95 -10.43
C ILE A 733 25.46 25.84 -11.86
N LYS A 734 25.50 24.64 -12.43
CA LYS A 734 26.01 24.40 -13.79
C LYS A 734 24.98 24.72 -14.86
N HIS A 735 23.80 24.12 -14.72
CA HIS A 735 22.77 24.16 -15.75
C HIS A 735 21.38 24.24 -15.11
N ILE A 736 20.49 24.96 -15.79
CA ILE A 736 19.05 24.93 -15.55
C ILE A 736 18.47 23.90 -16.51
N ILE A 737 17.67 22.98 -15.99
CA ILE A 737 17.10 21.90 -16.77
C ILE A 737 15.67 22.28 -17.14
N GLN A 738 15.43 22.48 -18.44
CA GLN A 738 14.09 22.75 -18.98
C GLN A 738 13.56 21.57 -19.80
N PRO A 739 12.25 21.31 -19.79
CA PRO A 739 11.65 20.35 -20.73
C PRO A 739 11.80 20.84 -22.17
N ALA A 740 12.26 19.97 -23.06
CA ALA A 740 12.37 20.29 -24.49
C ALA A 740 10.99 20.30 -25.17
N ASP A 741 10.80 21.16 -26.17
CA ASP A 741 9.61 21.14 -27.03
C ASP A 741 9.60 19.88 -27.91
N ARG A 742 8.59 19.02 -27.73
CA ARG A 742 8.49 17.73 -28.43
C ARG A 742 7.05 17.26 -28.58
N PRO A 743 6.78 16.37 -29.57
CA PRO A 743 5.46 15.75 -29.71
C PRO A 743 5.00 15.04 -28.44
N MET A 744 3.67 14.97 -28.27
CA MET A 744 3.03 14.22 -27.19
C MET A 744 3.56 12.77 -27.14
N LYS A 745 3.97 12.31 -25.97
CA LYS A 745 4.60 10.98 -25.79
C LYS A 745 3.65 9.86 -26.22
N GLU A 746 2.35 10.08 -26.04
CA GLU A 746 1.24 9.16 -26.27
C GLU A 746 1.09 8.72 -27.74
N TRP A 747 1.70 9.43 -28.69
CA TRP A 747 1.70 9.02 -30.10
C TRP A 747 2.32 7.63 -30.34
N VAL A 748 3.20 7.18 -29.45
CA VAL A 748 3.75 5.80 -29.46
C VAL A 748 2.65 4.74 -29.29
N PHE A 749 1.51 5.08 -28.68
CA PHE A 749 0.41 4.14 -28.48
C PHE A 749 -0.22 3.68 -29.80
N VAL A 750 -0.21 4.51 -30.84
CA VAL A 750 -0.82 4.16 -32.15
C VAL A 750 -0.11 2.97 -32.81
N PRO A 751 1.22 3.02 -33.09
CA PRO A 751 1.92 1.87 -33.65
C PRO A 751 1.92 0.67 -32.68
N ALA A 752 1.99 0.89 -31.37
CA ALA A 752 1.92 -0.19 -30.38
C ALA A 752 0.57 -0.93 -30.44
N LEU A 753 -0.57 -0.22 -30.49
CA LEU A 753 -1.90 -0.81 -30.60
C LEU A 753 -2.07 -1.60 -31.90
N LEU A 754 -1.54 -1.09 -33.03
CA LEU A 754 -1.56 -1.81 -34.30
C LEU A 754 -0.82 -3.15 -34.19
N LEU A 755 0.36 -3.17 -33.56
CA LEU A 755 1.12 -4.40 -33.32
C LEU A 755 0.39 -5.38 -32.38
N VAL A 756 -0.26 -4.88 -31.33
CA VAL A 756 -1.11 -5.71 -30.45
C VAL A 756 -2.22 -6.39 -31.26
N VAL A 757 -2.92 -5.64 -32.11
CA VAL A 757 -4.01 -6.18 -32.95
C VAL A 757 -3.46 -7.23 -33.92
N LEU A 758 -2.34 -6.97 -34.59
CA LEU A 758 -1.72 -7.92 -35.51
C LEU A 758 -1.31 -9.23 -34.82
N LEU A 759 -0.67 -9.14 -33.64
CA LEU A 759 -0.33 -10.31 -32.82
C LEU A 759 -1.58 -11.08 -32.38
N GLY A 760 -2.63 -10.37 -31.96
CA GLY A 760 -3.89 -10.96 -31.55
C GLY A 760 -4.60 -11.69 -32.68
N LEU A 761 -4.65 -11.10 -33.88
CA LEU A 761 -5.20 -11.73 -35.08
C LEU A 761 -4.42 -12.98 -35.48
N ASN A 762 -3.08 -12.93 -35.41
CA ASN A 762 -2.24 -14.08 -35.68
C ASN A 762 -2.49 -15.23 -34.70
N GLN A 763 -2.53 -14.94 -33.40
CA GLN A 763 -2.83 -15.96 -32.39
C GLN A 763 -4.24 -16.53 -32.54
N ARG A 764 -5.25 -15.69 -32.80
CA ARG A 764 -6.63 -16.14 -33.02
C ARG A 764 -6.74 -17.07 -34.23
N ARG A 765 -6.03 -16.76 -35.34
CA ARG A 765 -5.94 -17.66 -36.51
C ARG A 765 -5.36 -19.03 -36.14
N ARG A 766 -4.34 -19.08 -35.26
CA ARG A 766 -3.80 -20.36 -34.76
C ARG A 766 -4.77 -21.11 -33.85
N ALA A 767 -5.49 -20.40 -32.99
CA ALA A 767 -6.48 -20.98 -32.09
C ALA A 767 -7.56 -21.74 -32.88
N LEU A 768 -8.08 -21.08 -33.92
CA LEU A 768 -9.10 -21.64 -34.80
C LEU A 768 -8.59 -22.87 -35.57
N LYS A 769 -7.36 -22.85 -36.08
CA LYS A 769 -6.75 -24.02 -36.74
C LYS A 769 -6.62 -25.22 -35.80
N GLY A 770 -6.20 -24.98 -34.55
CA GLY A 770 -6.08 -26.03 -33.54
C GLY A 770 -7.42 -26.65 -33.12
N ALA A 771 -8.49 -25.85 -33.09
CA ALA A 771 -9.84 -26.31 -32.78
C ALA A 771 -10.53 -27.09 -33.91
N ILE A 772 -10.02 -27.00 -35.15
CA ILE A 772 -10.54 -27.74 -36.31
C ILE A 772 -9.79 -29.09 -36.46
N SER A 773 -8.60 -29.21 -35.87
CA SER A 773 -7.70 -30.37 -36.01
C SER A 773 -7.73 -31.36 -34.84
N GLY A 774 -8.48 -31.07 -33.77
CA GLY A 774 -8.60 -31.88 -32.55
C GLY A 774 -10.05 -31.98 -32.14
#